data_AF-A0A1Y2D2K8-F1
#
_entry.id   AF-A0A1Y2D2K8-F1
#
_cell.length_a   1.000
_cell.length_b   1.000
_cell.length_c   1.000
_cell.angle_alpha   90.00
_cell.angle_beta   90.00
_cell.angle_gamma   90.00
#
_symmetry.space_group_name_H-M   'P 1'
#
loop_
_entity.id
_entity.type
_entity.pdbx_description
1 polymer ?
#
loop_
_entity_poly.entity_id
_entity_poly.type
_entity_poly.pdbx_seq_one_letter_code
_entity_poly.pdbx_strand_id
1 'polypeptide(L)'
;MGKPDALNEAKWNNYITYLDQNDILVNSKTGANNVKIHFSYDTKEPIPNNSKEKYVEVMKNMLKSIGSDSYDMFIFDEKFLYSDAPNIQSEFIRSTIESNLPQGNFVDLTSDISKEDLSHHSEDLLNKSYLNGHLYALPFELDFDLLYYPNNINLSKLDLETLSWEEIIDKNIGNGKSTLSVAFGEKDELLDLFIEYTETKYDNFYNNENDHFDLFYGEKSTELFNSFKEFIKKSSGKDIKEYLSTTYIDAYNSVFSKNEGAIFKGKASNYNSIAQLNNANQAVSILASLPPKNYDVTNAKFIVINKKSKIDKNLLIETAKTLTSREMQLQRSEMIGSIPTFNFKSNNEDYCKTNSSEICEFIKKIKPVDIKKVFDSRESTSFMEVRSTVPEVLLKFILDEYNVKYVTNVFSNIKFLILDKPENWGYLVFGTYLPFVLSFAFISTMMYYTYKFRNSPHIKYLSPGFCIIILVGLVMNSSIPFVHTFIKNNALAQFNYVYDTINTILFFLPMLFVTYRIYSIYNNTTNYNLGEKLNNKSLYTLFGIIFTIWTGYSILVCIFTDVYVEVGGDILDCRRTYYNFVFDNEERIIYRIYYILCIVLTCIMVARLGIVKKRYGEFKFAYMMIFALIFEHINAFVVFLLEDDSTLSFFGSNLLLTLVYTSFAYTLLGNKLIYLIRHPEEANTTRNKITCYDFSSDTFQYVGNSYTFKGSNNSKFNSDKSRTNKSQLSSFNGDTNSGINMSYNNPNSSATYKNSNSSMYSLMNKNYENPNVTTSMFGNRQNNLFNNNSEQKDSDFYRSQLINNLK
;
A
#
# COMPACT_ATOMS: atom_id res chain seq x y z
N MET A 1 5.88 -28.83 5.97
CA MET A 1 7.20 -28.41 5.44
C MET A 1 7.08 -28.20 3.93
N GLY A 2 8.04 -27.54 3.28
CA GLY A 2 8.10 -27.53 1.80
C GLY A 2 8.38 -28.93 1.25
N LYS A 3 7.92 -29.22 0.02
CA LYS A 3 8.18 -30.52 -0.62
C LYS A 3 9.70 -30.74 -0.79
N PRO A 4 10.24 -31.92 -0.40
CA PRO A 4 11.64 -32.25 -0.66
C PRO A 4 11.98 -32.21 -2.16
N ASP A 5 13.24 -31.90 -2.48
CA ASP A 5 13.71 -32.00 -3.86
C ASP A 5 13.71 -33.46 -4.34
N ALA A 6 13.67 -33.65 -5.66
CA ALA A 6 13.53 -34.96 -6.28
C ALA A 6 14.72 -35.92 -6.01
N LEU A 7 15.92 -35.42 -5.70
CA LEU A 7 17.08 -36.27 -5.42
C LEU A 7 17.05 -36.82 -3.99
N ASN A 8 16.54 -36.05 -3.05
CA ASN A 8 16.46 -36.44 -1.64
C ASN A 8 15.08 -36.93 -1.19
N GLU A 9 14.05 -36.89 -2.05
CA GLU A 9 12.67 -37.29 -1.70
C GLU A 9 12.57 -38.68 -1.04
N ALA A 10 13.26 -39.68 -1.58
CA ALA A 10 13.26 -41.03 -1.01
C ALA A 10 13.88 -41.08 0.40
N LYS A 11 14.96 -40.33 0.65
CA LYS A 11 15.60 -40.25 1.97
C LYS A 11 14.72 -39.52 2.97
N TRP A 12 14.09 -38.43 2.54
CA TRP A 12 13.09 -37.73 3.34
C TRP A 12 11.93 -38.64 3.73
N ASN A 13 11.36 -39.40 2.79
CA ASN A 13 10.29 -40.35 3.10
C ASN A 13 10.70 -41.41 4.15
N ASN A 14 11.95 -41.88 4.09
CA ASN A 14 12.48 -42.80 5.10
C ASN A 14 12.63 -42.12 6.48
N TYR A 15 13.11 -40.88 6.53
CA TYR A 15 13.23 -40.10 7.76
C TYR A 15 11.87 -39.77 8.39
N ILE A 16 10.89 -39.40 7.57
CA ILE A 16 9.50 -39.19 8.00
C ILE A 16 8.94 -40.48 8.59
N THR A 17 9.11 -41.61 7.88
CA THR A 17 8.65 -42.93 8.36
C THR A 17 9.32 -43.32 9.67
N TYR A 18 10.62 -43.02 9.82
CA TYR A 18 11.36 -43.28 11.06
C TYR A 18 10.79 -42.47 12.24
N LEU A 19 10.53 -41.18 12.06
CA LEU A 19 9.95 -40.33 13.12
C LEU A 19 8.49 -40.69 13.42
N ASP A 20 7.74 -41.15 12.43
CA ASP A 20 6.38 -41.67 12.62
C ASP A 20 6.36 -43.01 13.38
N GLN A 21 7.46 -43.77 13.38
CA GLN A 21 7.54 -45.06 14.05
C GLN A 21 8.17 -44.99 15.44
N ASN A 22 8.89 -43.90 15.76
CA ASN A 22 9.63 -43.76 17.01
C ASN A 22 9.13 -42.56 17.81
N ASP A 23 8.78 -42.78 19.07
CA ASP A 23 8.46 -41.69 19.98
C ASP A 23 9.73 -40.92 20.36
N ILE A 24 9.64 -39.59 20.35
CA ILE A 24 10.69 -38.72 20.85
C ILE A 24 10.37 -38.36 22.29
N LEU A 25 11.30 -38.65 23.20
CA LEU A 25 11.17 -38.27 24.60
C LEU A 25 11.45 -36.77 24.75
N VAL A 26 10.43 -36.02 25.16
CA VAL A 26 10.50 -34.57 25.38
C VAL A 26 10.23 -34.27 26.86
N ASN A 27 11.20 -33.64 27.52
CA ASN A 27 11.05 -33.22 28.91
C ASN A 27 10.42 -31.82 28.96
N SER A 28 9.15 -31.75 29.36
CA SER A 28 8.46 -30.47 29.55
C SER A 28 8.24 -30.17 31.03
N LYS A 29 7.75 -28.96 31.33
CA LYS A 29 7.35 -28.56 32.69
C LYS A 29 6.29 -29.47 33.31
N THR A 30 5.53 -30.22 32.50
CA THR A 30 4.50 -31.17 32.96
C THR A 30 5.02 -32.60 33.14
N GLY A 31 6.28 -32.87 32.79
CA GLY A 31 6.94 -34.17 32.91
C GLY A 31 7.60 -34.64 31.60
N ALA A 32 8.12 -35.86 31.63
CA ALA A 32 8.64 -36.53 30.43
C ALA A 32 7.47 -37.03 29.58
N ASN A 33 7.35 -36.52 28.36
CA ASN A 33 6.29 -36.87 27.42
C ASN A 33 6.89 -37.60 26.21
N ASN A 34 6.25 -38.69 25.80
CA ASN A 34 6.54 -39.31 24.52
C ASN A 34 5.75 -38.59 23.44
N VAL A 35 6.46 -37.93 22.53
CA VAL A 35 5.87 -37.15 21.44
C VAL A 35 6.08 -37.87 20.14
N LYS A 36 5.00 -38.08 19.40
CA LYS A 36 5.04 -38.60 18.04
C LYS A 36 5.00 -37.44 17.06
N ILE A 37 5.92 -37.42 16.10
CA ILE A 37 6.06 -36.31 15.15
C ILE A 37 5.71 -36.80 13.75
N HIS A 38 4.68 -36.20 13.17
CA HIS A 38 4.25 -36.47 11.80
C HIS A 38 4.61 -35.30 10.88
N PHE A 39 5.37 -35.59 9.83
CA PHE A 39 5.73 -34.61 8.81
C PHE A 39 4.84 -34.75 7.59
N SER A 40 4.41 -33.60 7.07
CA SER A 40 3.67 -33.54 5.81
C SER A 40 4.03 -32.28 5.04
N TYR A 41 3.78 -32.35 3.73
CA TYR A 41 3.98 -31.30 2.74
C TYR A 41 2.86 -31.38 1.71
N ASP A 42 2.64 -30.30 0.97
CA ASP A 42 1.63 -30.29 -0.08
C ASP A 42 2.09 -31.12 -1.28
N THR A 43 1.49 -32.30 -1.46
CA THR A 43 1.82 -33.18 -2.60
C THR A 43 1.41 -32.56 -3.95
N LYS A 44 0.51 -31.58 -3.94
CA LYS A 44 0.05 -30.87 -5.13
C LYS A 44 0.90 -29.64 -5.45
N GLU A 45 1.93 -29.36 -4.65
CA GLU A 45 2.89 -28.29 -4.93
C GLU A 45 3.49 -28.53 -6.34
N PRO A 46 3.24 -27.63 -7.31
CA PRO A 46 3.68 -27.81 -8.67
C PRO A 46 5.20 -27.72 -8.73
N ILE A 47 5.82 -28.82 -9.15
CA ILE A 47 7.24 -28.87 -9.50
C ILE A 47 7.29 -29.16 -11.02
N PRO A 48 7.83 -28.24 -11.85
CA PRO A 48 8.47 -26.96 -11.49
C PRO A 48 7.46 -25.83 -11.23
N ASN A 49 7.83 -24.88 -10.38
CA ASN A 49 7.03 -23.69 -10.10
C ASN A 49 7.25 -22.59 -11.16
N ASN A 50 7.00 -22.98 -12.42
CA ASN A 50 7.47 -22.25 -13.60
C ASN A 50 6.64 -21.02 -14.00
N SER A 51 5.56 -20.68 -13.29
CA SER A 51 4.73 -19.49 -13.58
C SER A 51 4.46 -18.66 -12.32
N LYS A 52 4.17 -17.36 -12.48
CA LYS A 52 3.86 -16.46 -11.35
C LYS A 52 2.58 -16.89 -10.65
N GLU A 53 1.59 -17.34 -11.41
CA GLU A 53 0.29 -17.78 -10.91
C GLU A 53 0.43 -19.01 -10.01
N LYS A 54 1.20 -20.02 -10.45
CA LYS A 54 1.47 -21.22 -9.64
C LYS A 54 2.22 -20.89 -8.35
N TYR A 55 3.20 -19.99 -8.43
CA TYR A 55 3.97 -19.59 -7.25
C TYR A 55 3.10 -18.86 -6.23
N VAL A 56 2.25 -17.94 -6.72
CA VAL A 56 1.24 -17.26 -5.91
C VAL A 56 0.26 -18.26 -5.27
N GLU A 57 -0.17 -19.28 -6.01
CA GLU A 57 -1.07 -20.33 -5.48
C GLU A 57 -0.42 -21.12 -4.34
N VAL A 58 0.86 -21.50 -4.48
CA VAL A 58 1.63 -22.16 -3.42
C VAL A 58 1.71 -21.27 -2.18
N MET A 59 2.04 -19.99 -2.35
CA MET A 59 2.07 -19.04 -1.24
C MET A 59 0.69 -18.88 -0.56
N LYS A 60 -0.39 -18.80 -1.34
CA LYS A 60 -1.77 -18.76 -0.81
C LYS A 60 -2.08 -19.98 0.04
N ASN A 61 -1.75 -21.18 -0.44
CA ASN A 61 -2.02 -22.43 0.27
C ASN A 61 -1.20 -22.50 1.57
N MET A 62 0.05 -22.07 1.53
CA MET A 62 0.94 -21.99 2.68
C MET A 62 0.41 -21.00 3.74
N LEU A 63 0.02 -19.79 3.32
CA LEU A 63 -0.51 -18.76 4.21
C LEU A 63 -1.88 -19.13 4.81
N LYS A 64 -2.74 -19.76 4.02
CA LYS A 64 -3.98 -20.35 4.50
C LYS A 64 -3.73 -21.42 5.57
N SER A 65 -2.70 -22.25 5.37
CA SER A 65 -2.30 -23.29 6.32
C SER A 65 -1.73 -22.71 7.62
N ILE A 66 -1.00 -21.59 7.54
CA ILE A 66 -0.50 -20.84 8.71
C ILE A 66 -1.67 -20.24 9.51
N GLY A 67 -2.72 -19.78 8.83
CA GLY A 67 -3.91 -19.23 9.45
C GLY A 67 -4.84 -20.27 10.10
N SER A 68 -4.64 -21.57 9.82
CA SER A 68 -5.46 -22.67 10.36
C SER A 68 -4.79 -23.42 11.50
N ASP A 69 -5.58 -24.23 12.22
CA ASP A 69 -5.15 -25.14 13.28
C ASP A 69 -4.74 -26.53 12.74
N SER A 70 -4.55 -26.66 11.43
CA SER A 70 -4.25 -27.92 10.74
C SER A 70 -2.82 -28.42 10.95
N TYR A 71 -1.91 -27.52 11.33
CA TYR A 71 -0.50 -27.82 11.57
C TYR A 71 -0.04 -27.17 12.88
N ASP A 72 0.74 -27.89 13.66
CA ASP A 72 1.23 -27.41 14.95
C ASP A 72 2.54 -26.62 14.84
N MET A 73 3.38 -27.01 13.90
CA MET A 73 4.67 -26.38 13.61
C MET A 73 4.89 -26.37 12.10
N PHE A 74 5.70 -25.41 11.63
CA PHE A 74 6.09 -25.32 10.24
C PHE A 74 7.60 -25.26 10.10
N ILE A 75 8.12 -25.81 8.99
CA ILE A 75 9.50 -25.62 8.57
C ILE A 75 9.47 -24.74 7.34
N PHE A 76 10.10 -23.57 7.45
CA PHE A 76 10.16 -22.56 6.39
C PHE A 76 11.58 -22.30 5.95
N ASP A 77 11.72 -22.09 4.65
CA ASP A 77 12.90 -21.52 4.02
C ASP A 77 13.08 -20.06 4.47
N GLU A 78 14.32 -19.62 4.66
CA GLU A 78 14.64 -18.26 5.10
C GLU A 78 14.18 -17.19 4.13
N LYS A 79 14.11 -17.50 2.83
CA LYS A 79 13.58 -16.63 1.78
C LYS A 79 12.08 -16.39 1.91
N PHE A 80 11.37 -17.25 2.65
CA PHE A 80 9.97 -17.05 3.03
C PHE A 80 9.83 -16.46 4.44
N LEU A 81 10.68 -16.88 5.38
CA LEU A 81 10.63 -16.38 6.76
C LEU A 81 10.94 -14.88 6.81
N TYR A 82 9.97 -14.11 7.28
CA TYR A 82 10.01 -12.64 7.39
C TYR A 82 10.19 -11.90 6.05
N SER A 83 9.95 -12.55 4.91
CA SER A 83 10.09 -11.92 3.59
C SER A 83 9.08 -10.78 3.38
N ASP A 84 7.97 -10.81 4.10
CA ASP A 84 6.93 -9.80 4.09
C ASP A 84 6.92 -8.94 5.37
N ALA A 85 8.07 -8.65 5.97
CA ALA A 85 8.17 -7.68 7.07
C ALA A 85 8.78 -6.32 6.65
N PRO A 86 8.40 -5.70 5.50
CA PRO A 86 8.95 -4.41 5.12
C PRO A 86 8.41 -3.29 6.03
N ASN A 87 9.15 -2.18 6.09
CA ASN A 87 8.65 -0.93 6.70
C ASN A 87 7.38 -0.41 6.00
N ILE A 88 7.18 -0.81 4.74
CA ILE A 88 6.09 -0.37 3.86
C ILE A 88 5.42 -1.61 3.26
N GLN A 89 4.16 -1.85 3.59
CA GLN A 89 3.44 -3.04 3.14
C GLN A 89 3.13 -2.98 1.64
N SER A 90 3.17 -4.12 0.95
CA SER A 90 2.86 -4.23 -0.47
C SER A 90 1.37 -4.57 -0.67
N GLU A 91 0.61 -3.69 -1.32
CA GLU A 91 -0.78 -3.97 -1.72
C GLU A 91 -0.82 -5.18 -2.65
N PHE A 92 0.18 -5.35 -3.51
CA PHE A 92 0.30 -6.53 -4.36
C PHE A 92 0.30 -7.80 -3.52
N ILE A 93 1.13 -7.89 -2.47
CA ILE A 93 1.15 -9.08 -1.60
C ILE A 93 -0.17 -9.27 -0.85
N ARG A 94 -0.75 -8.19 -0.29
CA ARG A 94 -2.02 -8.28 0.45
C ARG A 94 -3.19 -8.69 -0.44
N SER A 95 -3.34 -8.07 -1.61
CA SER A 95 -4.41 -8.37 -2.58
C SER A 95 -4.21 -9.74 -3.23
N THR A 96 -2.96 -10.08 -3.52
CA THR A 96 -2.63 -11.35 -4.16
C THR A 96 -2.76 -12.50 -3.19
N ILE A 97 -2.49 -12.35 -1.90
CA ILE A 97 -2.51 -13.48 -0.96
C ILE A 97 -3.70 -13.47 0.01
N GLU A 98 -4.46 -12.37 0.08
CA GLU A 98 -5.67 -12.24 0.92
C GLU A 98 -5.41 -12.53 2.42
N SER A 99 -4.18 -12.30 2.88
CA SER A 99 -3.71 -12.65 4.22
C SER A 99 -3.00 -11.48 4.88
N ASN A 100 -3.24 -11.31 6.18
CA ASN A 100 -2.37 -10.48 7.02
C ASN A 100 -1.01 -11.15 7.21
N LEU A 101 -0.04 -10.35 7.64
CA LEU A 101 1.33 -10.74 7.96
C LEU A 101 1.43 -12.10 8.69
N PRO A 102 2.11 -13.13 8.13
CA PRO A 102 2.17 -14.47 8.71
C PRO A 102 2.73 -14.51 10.15
N GLN A 103 3.60 -13.57 10.48
CA GLN A 103 4.31 -13.47 11.75
C GLN A 103 3.37 -13.32 12.95
N GLY A 104 2.19 -12.72 12.74
CA GLY A 104 1.15 -12.63 13.78
C GLY A 104 0.71 -14.00 14.31
N ASN A 105 0.84 -15.05 13.50
CA ASN A 105 0.47 -16.43 13.82
C ASN A 105 1.61 -17.26 14.45
N PHE A 106 2.82 -16.70 14.62
CA PHE A 106 3.95 -17.43 15.24
C PHE A 106 4.05 -17.16 16.73
N VAL A 107 4.37 -18.19 17.51
CA VAL A 107 4.59 -18.08 18.96
C VAL A 107 5.88 -17.31 19.22
N ASP A 108 5.83 -16.30 20.11
CA ASP A 108 7.04 -15.64 20.63
C ASP A 108 7.72 -16.56 21.64
N LEU A 109 8.98 -16.89 21.36
CA LEU A 109 9.83 -17.82 22.11
C LEU A 109 10.82 -17.10 23.04
N THR A 110 10.89 -15.76 22.99
CA THR A 110 11.93 -14.94 23.63
C THR A 110 12.04 -15.18 25.13
N SER A 111 10.91 -15.36 25.82
CA SER A 111 10.89 -15.61 27.27
C SER A 111 11.04 -17.08 27.64
N ASP A 112 10.85 -17.98 26.67
CA ASP A 112 10.69 -19.42 26.91
C ASP A 112 11.98 -20.21 26.62
N ILE A 113 12.89 -19.66 25.81
CA ILE A 113 14.16 -20.30 25.41
C ILE A 113 15.33 -19.42 25.82
N SER A 114 16.29 -20.00 26.55
CA SER A 114 17.50 -19.30 26.97
C SER A 114 18.50 -19.18 25.82
N LYS A 115 19.40 -18.18 25.87
CA LYS A 115 20.45 -18.03 24.83
C LYS A 115 21.44 -19.19 24.85
N GLU A 116 21.66 -19.77 26.03
CA GLU A 116 22.53 -20.91 26.26
C GLU A 116 22.04 -22.15 25.50
N ASP A 117 20.72 -22.39 25.48
CA ASP A 117 20.08 -23.49 24.74
C ASP A 117 20.27 -23.40 23.22
N LEU A 118 20.65 -22.22 22.71
CA LEU A 118 20.84 -21.93 21.28
C LEU A 118 22.31 -21.76 20.90
N SER A 119 23.23 -21.94 21.86
CA SER A 119 24.66 -21.64 21.70
C SER A 119 25.40 -22.56 20.72
N HIS A 120 24.81 -23.72 20.38
CA HIS A 120 25.37 -24.61 19.36
C HIS A 120 25.10 -24.12 17.93
N HIS A 121 24.15 -23.20 17.71
CA HIS A 121 23.89 -22.63 16.40
C HIS A 121 24.93 -21.55 16.04
N SER A 122 25.17 -21.34 14.75
CA SER A 122 25.97 -20.19 14.32
C SER A 122 25.24 -18.87 14.63
N GLU A 123 25.99 -17.87 15.09
CA GLU A 123 25.45 -16.56 15.47
C GLU A 123 24.74 -15.87 14.29
N ASP A 124 25.33 -15.99 13.09
CA ASP A 124 24.80 -15.42 11.86
C ASP A 124 23.41 -15.99 11.52
N LEU A 125 23.20 -17.31 11.67
CA LEU A 125 21.89 -17.95 11.45
C LEU A 125 20.91 -17.68 12.59
N LEU A 126 21.40 -17.66 13.83
CA LEU A 126 20.58 -17.39 14.99
C LEU A 126 19.99 -15.97 14.93
N ASN A 127 20.76 -14.98 14.47
CA ASN A 127 20.28 -13.61 14.28
C ASN A 127 19.10 -13.54 13.28
N LYS A 128 19.06 -14.40 12.26
CA LYS A 128 17.94 -14.50 11.31
C LYS A 128 16.65 -15.05 11.94
N SER A 129 16.73 -15.63 13.15
CA SER A 129 15.57 -16.14 13.88
C SER A 129 14.76 -15.06 14.59
N TYR A 130 15.35 -13.87 14.76
CA TYR A 130 14.73 -12.74 15.46
C TYR A 130 14.02 -11.79 14.48
N LEU A 131 12.87 -11.27 14.90
CA LEU A 131 12.18 -10.17 14.26
C LEU A 131 11.89 -9.09 15.31
N ASN A 132 12.36 -7.87 15.08
CA ASN A 132 12.22 -6.74 16.00
C ASN A 132 12.71 -7.04 17.44
N GLY A 133 13.76 -7.86 17.57
CA GLY A 133 14.33 -8.26 18.86
C GLY A 133 13.62 -9.43 19.56
N HIS A 134 12.56 -9.98 18.95
CA HIS A 134 11.82 -11.14 19.47
C HIS A 134 12.16 -12.41 18.67
N LEU A 135 12.34 -13.53 19.35
CA LEU A 135 12.62 -14.84 18.77
C LEU A 135 11.30 -15.54 18.37
N TYR A 136 11.09 -15.80 17.07
CA TYR A 136 9.90 -16.55 16.61
C TYR A 136 10.22 -17.86 15.88
N ALA A 137 11.49 -18.11 15.58
CA ALA A 137 11.93 -19.25 14.79
C ALA A 137 13.16 -19.92 15.41
N LEU A 138 13.42 -21.18 15.07
CA LEU A 138 14.61 -21.92 15.49
C LEU A 138 15.35 -22.48 14.27
N PRO A 139 16.68 -22.31 14.14
CA PRO A 139 17.43 -22.85 13.01
C PRO A 139 17.32 -24.36 12.93
N PHE A 140 16.96 -24.87 11.76
CA PHE A 140 16.70 -26.29 11.53
C PHE A 140 17.74 -26.91 10.60
N GLU A 141 18.00 -26.31 9.46
CA GLU A 141 18.92 -26.86 8.46
C GLU A 141 19.64 -25.71 7.75
N LEU A 142 20.91 -25.92 7.42
CA LEU A 142 21.67 -25.07 6.52
C LEU A 142 21.77 -25.79 5.17
N ASP A 143 21.82 -25.04 4.07
CA ASP A 143 22.13 -25.57 2.75
C ASP A 143 22.79 -24.48 1.89
N PHE A 144 23.49 -24.89 0.85
CA PHE A 144 24.23 -24.04 -0.07
C PHE A 144 24.50 -24.81 -1.37
N ASP A 145 24.90 -24.14 -2.44
CA ASP A 145 25.14 -24.81 -3.72
C ASP A 145 26.58 -25.32 -3.88
N LEU A 146 26.69 -26.45 -4.57
CA LEU A 146 27.92 -27.09 -5.02
C LEU A 146 27.86 -27.36 -6.52
N LEU A 147 29.03 -27.35 -7.14
CA LEU A 147 29.25 -27.74 -8.52
C LEU A 147 29.68 -29.20 -8.55
N TYR A 148 28.82 -30.07 -9.04
CA TYR A 148 29.10 -31.49 -9.21
C TYR A 148 29.52 -31.79 -10.64
N TYR A 149 30.58 -32.58 -10.80
CA TYR A 149 31.09 -32.93 -12.12
C TYR A 149 31.83 -34.28 -12.12
N PRO A 150 31.77 -35.02 -13.24
CA PRO A 150 32.59 -36.22 -13.43
C PRO A 150 34.10 -35.92 -13.41
N ASN A 151 34.91 -36.81 -12.84
CA ASN A 151 36.36 -36.65 -12.69
C ASN A 151 37.13 -36.56 -14.04
N ASN A 152 36.54 -36.98 -15.15
CA ASN A 152 37.13 -36.78 -16.48
C ASN A 152 37.10 -35.31 -16.93
N ILE A 153 36.37 -34.44 -16.22
CA ILE A 153 36.35 -33.01 -16.43
C ILE A 153 37.52 -32.38 -15.67
N ASN A 154 38.39 -31.65 -16.37
CA ASN A 154 39.58 -30.99 -15.82
C ASN A 154 39.25 -29.78 -14.90
N LEU A 155 38.09 -29.75 -14.24
CA LEU A 155 37.72 -28.68 -13.30
C LEU A 155 38.67 -28.63 -12.09
N SER A 156 39.15 -29.79 -11.64
CA SER A 156 40.09 -29.90 -10.52
C SER A 156 41.45 -29.23 -10.76
N LYS A 157 41.76 -28.89 -12.02
CA LYS A 157 42.97 -28.12 -12.39
C LYS A 157 42.73 -26.61 -12.41
N LEU A 158 41.47 -26.19 -12.30
CA LEU A 158 41.09 -24.78 -12.31
C LEU A 158 41.00 -24.29 -10.88
N ASP A 159 41.63 -23.16 -10.60
CA ASP A 159 41.50 -22.47 -9.33
C ASP A 159 40.19 -21.69 -9.30
N LEU A 160 39.11 -22.35 -8.86
CA LEU A 160 37.78 -21.73 -8.76
C LEU A 160 37.72 -20.63 -7.70
N GLU A 161 38.69 -20.55 -6.77
CA GLU A 161 38.73 -19.50 -5.76
C GLU A 161 39.05 -18.12 -6.36
N THR A 162 39.64 -18.08 -7.57
CA THR A 162 40.02 -16.84 -8.26
C THR A 162 39.19 -16.55 -9.50
N LEU A 163 38.61 -17.58 -10.12
CA LEU A 163 37.88 -17.44 -11.38
C LEU A 163 36.46 -16.90 -11.18
N SER A 164 35.98 -16.16 -12.18
CA SER A 164 34.58 -15.75 -12.34
C SER A 164 33.76 -16.76 -13.15
N TRP A 165 32.44 -16.63 -13.11
CA TRP A 165 31.53 -17.43 -13.93
C TRP A 165 31.82 -17.32 -15.44
N GLU A 166 32.14 -16.13 -15.95
CA GLU A 166 32.45 -15.93 -17.38
C GLU A 166 33.70 -16.70 -17.81
N GLU A 167 34.76 -16.66 -16.99
CA GLU A 167 36.02 -17.34 -17.28
C GLU A 167 35.90 -18.87 -17.28
N ILE A 168 34.96 -19.42 -16.50
CA ILE A 168 34.67 -20.87 -16.51
C ILE A 168 34.00 -21.28 -17.81
N ILE A 169 33.05 -20.48 -18.29
CA ILE A 169 32.36 -20.75 -19.56
C ILE A 169 33.31 -20.60 -20.74
N ASP A 170 34.16 -19.56 -20.73
CA ASP A 170 35.11 -19.30 -21.82
C ASP A 170 36.23 -20.36 -21.92
N LYS A 171 36.49 -21.12 -20.85
CA LYS A 171 37.39 -22.29 -20.88
C LYS A 171 36.80 -23.50 -21.63
N ASN A 172 35.55 -23.41 -22.09
CA ASN A 172 34.86 -24.36 -22.97
C ASN A 172 34.95 -25.82 -22.49
N ILE A 173 34.78 -25.99 -21.19
CA ILE A 173 34.94 -27.26 -20.47
C ILE A 173 33.99 -28.34 -21.00
N GLY A 174 32.86 -27.93 -21.58
CA GLY A 174 31.86 -28.83 -22.16
C GLY A 174 32.17 -29.40 -23.54
N ASN A 175 33.23 -28.97 -24.24
CA ASN A 175 33.56 -29.44 -25.61
C ASN A 175 32.33 -29.44 -26.57
N GLY A 176 31.53 -28.35 -26.56
CA GLY A 176 30.32 -28.22 -27.37
C GLY A 176 29.01 -28.72 -26.72
N LYS A 177 29.06 -29.12 -25.44
CA LYS A 177 27.92 -29.38 -24.55
C LYS A 177 27.51 -28.13 -23.77
N SER A 178 26.38 -28.19 -23.09
CA SER A 178 26.05 -27.19 -22.07
C SER A 178 27.10 -27.25 -20.95
N THR A 179 27.79 -26.13 -20.70
CA THR A 179 28.89 -26.11 -19.72
C THR A 179 28.34 -26.18 -18.29
N LEU A 180 27.22 -25.52 -18.03
CA LEU A 180 26.57 -25.45 -16.74
C LEU A 180 25.14 -25.95 -16.88
N SER A 181 24.72 -26.84 -16.00
CA SER A 181 23.37 -27.39 -15.94
C SER A 181 22.73 -26.97 -14.62
N VAL A 182 21.71 -26.11 -14.69
CA VAL A 182 21.01 -25.49 -13.56
C VAL A 182 19.51 -25.70 -13.76
N ALA A 183 18.80 -25.92 -12.66
CA ALA A 183 17.36 -26.15 -12.65
C ALA A 183 16.56 -24.85 -12.78
N PHE A 184 16.71 -24.10 -13.88
CA PHE A 184 16.03 -22.80 -14.07
C PHE A 184 14.50 -22.87 -14.11
N GLY A 185 13.92 -24.06 -14.25
CA GLY A 185 12.49 -24.28 -14.01
C GLY A 185 12.07 -23.91 -12.59
N GLU A 186 13.00 -23.93 -11.64
CA GLU A 186 12.82 -23.39 -10.29
C GLU A 186 13.25 -21.92 -10.25
N LYS A 187 12.28 -21.03 -10.02
CA LYS A 187 12.48 -19.57 -10.10
C LYS A 187 13.59 -19.04 -9.20
N ASP A 188 13.74 -19.61 -8.00
CA ASP A 188 14.75 -19.18 -7.04
C ASP A 188 16.17 -19.42 -7.57
N GLU A 189 16.40 -20.49 -8.34
CA GLU A 189 17.73 -20.85 -8.86
C GLU A 189 18.25 -19.82 -9.87
N LEU A 190 17.36 -19.23 -10.68
CA LEU A 190 17.74 -18.17 -11.62
C LEU A 190 18.15 -16.89 -10.88
N LEU A 191 17.41 -16.54 -9.83
CA LEU A 191 17.69 -15.35 -9.03
C LEU A 191 18.97 -15.53 -8.20
N ASP A 192 19.16 -16.69 -7.58
CA ASP A 192 20.37 -17.02 -6.83
C ASP A 192 21.62 -16.93 -7.72
N LEU A 193 21.57 -17.58 -8.90
CA LEU A 193 22.68 -17.52 -9.86
C LEU A 193 22.94 -16.10 -10.37
N PHE A 194 21.90 -15.27 -10.55
CA PHE A 194 22.08 -13.87 -10.95
C PHE A 194 22.84 -13.07 -9.87
N ILE A 195 22.54 -13.30 -8.59
CA ILE A 195 23.23 -12.65 -7.48
C ILE A 195 24.68 -13.14 -7.36
N GLU A 196 24.92 -14.44 -7.45
CA GLU A 196 26.28 -15.02 -7.47
C GLU A 196 27.10 -14.46 -8.64
N TYR A 197 26.50 -14.40 -9.84
CA TYR A 197 27.12 -13.82 -11.02
C TYR A 197 27.50 -12.36 -10.78
N THR A 198 26.59 -11.56 -10.23
CA THR A 198 26.83 -10.14 -9.94
C THR A 198 28.00 -9.97 -8.95
N GLU A 199 28.02 -10.76 -7.88
CA GLU A 199 29.08 -10.73 -6.87
C GLU A 199 30.44 -11.08 -7.45
N THR A 200 30.52 -12.16 -8.24
CA THR A 200 31.78 -12.60 -8.85
C THR A 200 32.32 -11.63 -9.89
N LYS A 201 31.43 -10.86 -10.55
CA LYS A 201 31.80 -9.89 -11.58
C LYS A 201 32.29 -8.55 -11.02
N TYR A 202 31.65 -8.03 -9.98
CA TYR A 202 31.91 -6.68 -9.47
C TYR A 202 32.69 -6.64 -8.15
N ASP A 203 33.09 -7.79 -7.58
CA ASP A 203 33.92 -7.97 -6.37
C ASP A 203 33.52 -7.11 -5.17
N ASN A 204 33.06 -7.76 -4.08
CA ASN A 204 32.54 -7.10 -2.87
C ASN A 204 31.28 -6.28 -3.13
N PHE A 205 30.43 -6.69 -4.07
CA PHE A 205 29.13 -6.04 -4.26
C PHE A 205 28.30 -6.14 -2.97
N TYR A 206 28.23 -7.33 -2.37
CA TYR A 206 27.45 -7.60 -1.17
C TYR A 206 27.96 -6.89 0.09
N ASN A 207 29.28 -6.72 0.22
CA ASN A 207 29.90 -6.11 1.42
C ASN A 207 30.12 -4.60 1.31
N ASN A 208 29.68 -3.96 0.21
CA ASN A 208 29.87 -2.52 0.01
C ASN A 208 28.77 -1.71 0.71
N GLU A 209 29.11 -1.03 1.80
CA GLU A 209 28.17 -0.30 2.67
C GLU A 209 27.46 0.89 1.98
N ASN A 210 27.96 1.40 0.84
CA ASN A 210 27.54 2.72 0.35
C ASN A 210 26.61 2.79 -0.86
N ASP A 211 26.39 1.71 -1.63
CA ASP A 211 25.22 1.53 -2.53
C ASP A 211 25.40 0.30 -3.43
N HIS A 212 25.32 -0.91 -2.87
CA HIS A 212 25.42 -2.11 -3.70
C HIS A 212 24.29 -2.16 -4.74
N PHE A 213 23.06 -1.82 -4.33
CA PHE A 213 21.87 -1.91 -5.17
C PHE A 213 21.90 -1.04 -6.44
N ASP A 214 22.71 0.02 -6.46
CA ASP A 214 22.86 0.94 -7.60
C ASP A 214 23.39 0.25 -8.86
N LEU A 215 24.10 -0.87 -8.72
CA LEU A 215 24.52 -1.67 -9.88
C LEU A 215 23.34 -2.15 -10.73
N PHE A 216 22.17 -2.36 -10.13
CA PHE A 216 21.02 -2.90 -10.85
C PHE A 216 20.23 -1.85 -11.64
N TYR A 217 20.46 -0.56 -11.40
CA TYR A 217 19.68 0.48 -12.09
C TYR A 217 20.46 1.74 -12.50
N GLY A 218 21.72 1.88 -12.07
CA GLY A 218 22.63 2.96 -12.46
C GLY A 218 23.31 2.73 -13.81
N GLU A 219 24.42 3.43 -14.07
CA GLU A 219 25.12 3.41 -15.36
C GLU A 219 25.64 2.01 -15.76
N LYS A 220 26.01 1.19 -14.77
CA LYS A 220 26.56 -0.17 -14.99
C LYS A 220 25.48 -1.23 -15.22
N SER A 221 24.20 -0.93 -14.98
CA SER A 221 23.12 -1.93 -15.06
C SER A 221 23.00 -2.55 -16.46
N THR A 222 23.18 -1.73 -17.49
CA THR A 222 23.10 -2.18 -18.89
C THR A 222 24.22 -3.17 -19.22
N GLU A 223 25.43 -2.94 -18.71
CA GLU A 223 26.54 -3.87 -18.87
C GLU A 223 26.26 -5.17 -18.11
N LEU A 224 25.84 -5.08 -16.84
CA LEU A 224 25.52 -6.22 -15.99
C LEU A 224 24.46 -7.13 -16.62
N PHE A 225 23.30 -6.59 -16.99
CA PHE A 225 22.20 -7.41 -17.53
C PHE A 225 22.57 -8.03 -18.88
N ASN A 226 23.16 -7.27 -19.79
CA ASN A 226 23.56 -7.82 -21.09
C ASN A 226 24.63 -8.91 -20.95
N SER A 227 25.61 -8.71 -20.07
CA SER A 227 26.64 -9.70 -19.86
C SER A 227 26.13 -10.97 -19.16
N PHE A 228 25.22 -10.84 -18.19
CA PHE A 228 24.53 -12.00 -17.61
C PHE A 228 23.74 -12.78 -18.65
N LYS A 229 23.00 -12.09 -19.52
CA LYS A 229 22.26 -12.71 -20.62
C LYS A 229 23.17 -13.47 -21.59
N GLU A 230 24.30 -12.89 -21.97
CA GLU A 230 25.29 -13.56 -22.81
C GLU A 230 25.92 -14.76 -22.09
N PHE A 231 26.18 -14.67 -20.79
CA PHE A 231 26.63 -15.78 -19.96
C PHE A 231 25.64 -16.96 -19.99
N ILE A 232 24.34 -16.71 -19.80
CA ILE A 232 23.31 -17.76 -19.86
C ILE A 232 23.21 -18.37 -21.26
N LYS A 233 23.21 -17.53 -22.31
CA LYS A 233 23.16 -17.99 -23.72
C LYS A 233 24.37 -18.84 -24.10
N LYS A 234 25.57 -18.49 -23.64
CA LYS A 234 26.78 -19.31 -23.83
C LYS A 234 26.72 -20.64 -23.07
N SER A 235 26.04 -20.67 -21.92
CA SER A 235 25.95 -21.84 -21.05
C SER A 235 24.96 -22.91 -21.55
N SER A 236 23.92 -22.52 -22.29
CA SER A 236 22.80 -23.40 -22.67
C SER A 236 23.10 -24.43 -23.78
N GLY A 237 24.19 -24.26 -24.52
CA GLY A 237 24.65 -25.20 -25.56
C GLY A 237 23.84 -25.20 -26.87
N LYS A 238 22.49 -25.25 -26.87
CA LYS A 238 21.68 -25.28 -28.12
C LYS A 238 20.29 -24.61 -28.06
N ASP A 239 19.40 -24.94 -27.13
CA ASP A 239 18.07 -24.29 -27.00
C ASP A 239 17.93 -23.58 -25.66
N ILE A 240 17.81 -22.25 -25.70
CA ILE A 240 17.67 -21.41 -24.50
C ILE A 240 16.33 -21.60 -23.80
N LYS A 241 15.24 -21.88 -24.52
CA LYS A 241 13.90 -22.02 -23.93
C LYS A 241 13.77 -23.33 -23.18
N GLU A 242 14.31 -24.42 -23.75
CA GLU A 242 14.38 -25.71 -23.07
C GLU A 242 15.30 -25.62 -21.85
N TYR A 243 16.44 -24.96 -22.00
CA TYR A 243 17.39 -24.76 -20.90
C TYR A 243 16.79 -23.97 -19.72
N LEU A 244 16.05 -22.90 -20.00
CA LEU A 244 15.37 -22.11 -18.96
C LEU A 244 14.16 -22.80 -18.33
N SER A 245 13.67 -23.89 -18.91
CA SER A 245 12.58 -24.71 -18.36
C SER A 245 13.06 -26.02 -17.72
N THR A 246 14.37 -26.24 -17.66
CA THR A 246 14.99 -27.45 -17.11
C THR A 246 14.68 -27.61 -15.62
N THR A 247 14.14 -28.77 -15.23
CA THR A 247 13.85 -29.11 -13.82
C THR A 247 15.09 -29.64 -13.10
N TYR A 248 15.01 -29.83 -11.78
CA TYR A 248 16.11 -30.38 -10.99
C TYR A 248 16.59 -31.76 -11.48
N ILE A 249 15.64 -32.64 -11.81
CA ILE A 249 15.95 -33.98 -12.30
C ILE A 249 16.49 -33.95 -13.74
N ASP A 250 16.05 -33.01 -14.56
CA ASP A 250 16.56 -32.83 -15.92
C ASP A 250 18.00 -32.32 -15.91
N ALA A 251 18.29 -31.32 -15.08
CA ALA A 251 19.64 -30.77 -14.91
C ALA A 251 20.61 -31.84 -14.39
N TYR A 252 20.18 -32.60 -13.38
CA TYR A 252 20.94 -33.74 -12.87
C TYR A 252 21.22 -34.79 -13.97
N ASN A 253 20.18 -35.23 -14.69
CA ASN A 253 20.31 -36.24 -15.74
C ASN A 253 21.12 -35.77 -16.95
N SER A 254 21.10 -34.47 -17.25
CA SER A 254 21.91 -33.87 -18.32
C SER A 254 23.39 -34.19 -18.14
N VAL A 255 23.90 -34.12 -16.91
CA VAL A 255 25.32 -34.36 -16.60
C VAL A 255 25.62 -35.84 -16.42
N PHE A 256 24.85 -36.54 -15.59
CA PHE A 256 25.22 -37.89 -15.14
C PHE A 256 24.62 -39.04 -15.97
N SER A 257 23.54 -38.80 -16.70
CA SER A 257 22.82 -39.85 -17.44
C SER A 257 22.93 -39.68 -18.96
N LYS A 258 22.75 -38.45 -19.46
CA LYS A 258 22.68 -38.15 -20.91
C LYS A 258 23.98 -37.62 -21.49
N ASN A 259 24.92 -37.17 -20.64
CA ASN A 259 26.20 -36.59 -21.06
C ASN A 259 26.04 -35.36 -21.97
N GLU A 260 24.96 -34.59 -21.75
CA GLU A 260 24.57 -33.36 -22.46
C GLU A 260 25.08 -32.10 -21.75
N GLY A 261 25.37 -32.21 -20.45
CA GLY A 261 25.93 -31.15 -19.59
C GLY A 261 27.30 -31.54 -19.02
N ALA A 262 28.10 -30.54 -18.65
CA ALA A 262 29.41 -30.75 -18.04
C ALA A 262 29.37 -30.62 -16.50
N ILE A 263 28.78 -29.55 -15.98
CA ILE A 263 28.76 -29.24 -14.55
C ILE A 263 27.30 -29.14 -14.10
N PHE A 264 26.94 -29.80 -13.01
CA PHE A 264 25.62 -29.67 -12.38
C PHE A 264 25.73 -28.76 -11.16
N LYS A 265 24.95 -27.68 -11.11
CA LYS A 265 24.78 -26.87 -9.90
C LYS A 265 23.67 -27.50 -9.05
N GLY A 266 24.01 -28.03 -7.89
CA GLY A 266 23.05 -28.66 -6.99
C GLY A 266 23.33 -28.35 -5.52
N LYS A 267 22.40 -28.71 -4.64
CA LYS A 267 22.50 -28.41 -3.21
C LYS A 267 23.56 -29.28 -2.54
N ALA A 268 24.20 -28.77 -1.50
CA ALA A 268 25.19 -29.50 -0.71
C ALA A 268 24.56 -30.66 0.08
N SER A 269 23.29 -30.51 0.49
CA SER A 269 22.48 -31.61 1.05
C SER A 269 22.31 -32.82 0.11
N ASN A 270 22.50 -32.64 -1.20
CA ASN A 270 22.46 -33.73 -2.18
C ASN A 270 23.75 -34.53 -2.26
N TYR A 271 24.83 -34.06 -1.62
CA TYR A 271 26.15 -34.67 -1.73
C TYR A 271 26.12 -36.17 -1.38
N ASN A 272 25.46 -36.57 -0.29
CA ASN A 272 25.36 -37.97 0.09
C ASN A 272 24.60 -38.82 -0.94
N SER A 273 23.60 -38.25 -1.61
CA SER A 273 22.81 -38.95 -2.64
C SER A 273 23.61 -39.10 -3.93
N ILE A 274 24.38 -38.08 -4.30
CA ILE A 274 25.22 -38.07 -5.50
C ILE A 274 26.48 -38.93 -5.28
N ALA A 275 27.14 -38.82 -4.13
CA ALA A 275 28.33 -39.60 -3.77
C ALA A 275 28.04 -41.10 -3.64
N GLN A 276 26.84 -41.50 -3.21
CA GLN A 276 26.43 -42.91 -3.17
C GLN A 276 26.40 -43.57 -4.56
N LEU A 277 26.18 -42.79 -5.63
CA LEU A 277 26.23 -43.30 -7.00
C LEU A 277 27.64 -43.63 -7.48
N ASN A 278 28.68 -42.96 -6.93
CA ASN A 278 30.07 -43.34 -7.16
C ASN A 278 30.35 -44.79 -6.72
N ASN A 279 29.65 -45.25 -5.68
CA ASN A 279 29.83 -46.60 -5.13
C ASN A 279 29.03 -47.67 -5.90
N ALA A 280 27.90 -47.29 -6.51
CA ALA A 280 27.04 -48.21 -7.27
C ALA A 280 27.50 -48.37 -8.74
N ASN A 281 27.96 -47.29 -9.36
CA ASN A 281 28.43 -47.26 -10.75
C ASN A 281 29.95 -47.00 -10.77
N GLN A 282 30.76 -48.04 -10.57
CA GLN A 282 32.25 -48.00 -10.51
C GLN A 282 32.96 -47.33 -11.71
N ALA A 283 32.23 -46.88 -12.73
CA ALA A 283 32.76 -46.30 -13.96
C ALA A 283 32.99 -44.77 -13.91
N VAL A 284 32.36 -44.03 -12.99
CA VAL A 284 32.48 -42.55 -12.95
C VAL A 284 32.62 -42.06 -11.51
N SER A 285 33.81 -41.54 -11.17
CA SER A 285 34.02 -40.79 -9.92
C SER A 285 33.45 -39.39 -10.10
N ILE A 286 32.50 -38.98 -9.27
CA ILE A 286 31.96 -37.62 -9.20
C ILE A 286 32.74 -36.82 -8.17
N LEU A 287 33.11 -35.59 -8.52
CA LEU A 287 33.75 -34.61 -7.66
C LEU A 287 32.79 -33.45 -7.40
N ALA A 288 33.03 -32.71 -6.33
CA ALA A 288 32.30 -31.49 -5.98
C ALA A 288 33.26 -30.33 -5.73
N SER A 289 32.82 -29.11 -6.01
CA SER A 289 33.52 -27.88 -5.67
C SER A 289 32.54 -26.77 -5.31
N LEU A 290 33.02 -25.74 -4.60
CA LEU A 290 32.24 -24.52 -4.40
C LEU A 290 32.03 -23.76 -5.72
N PRO A 291 31.01 -22.88 -5.79
CA PRO A 291 30.87 -21.91 -6.86
C PRO A 291 32.07 -20.95 -6.93
N PRO A 292 32.20 -20.17 -8.03
CA PRO A 292 33.38 -19.36 -8.29
C PRO A 292 33.60 -18.27 -7.22
N LYS A 293 34.87 -17.98 -6.91
CA LYS A 293 35.31 -17.11 -5.79
C LYS A 293 34.77 -17.50 -4.41
N ASN A 294 34.23 -18.71 -4.28
CA ASN A 294 33.55 -19.26 -3.12
C ASN A 294 32.29 -18.48 -2.69
N TYR A 295 31.73 -17.62 -3.55
CA TYR A 295 30.48 -16.91 -3.24
C TYR A 295 29.27 -17.78 -3.55
N ASP A 296 28.32 -17.84 -2.63
CA ASP A 296 27.11 -18.62 -2.82
C ASP A 296 25.93 -18.04 -2.03
N VAL A 297 24.73 -18.17 -2.59
CA VAL A 297 23.49 -17.82 -1.88
C VAL A 297 23.12 -18.96 -0.93
N THR A 298 23.57 -18.83 0.32
CA THR A 298 23.22 -19.81 1.35
C THR A 298 21.75 -19.72 1.70
N ASN A 299 21.14 -20.88 1.97
CA ASN A 299 19.77 -21.00 2.38
C ASN A 299 19.69 -21.70 3.72
N ALA A 300 18.82 -21.25 4.62
CA ALA A 300 18.56 -21.94 5.87
C ALA A 300 17.06 -22.22 6.03
N LYS A 301 16.75 -23.32 6.70
CA LYS A 301 15.38 -23.65 7.09
C LYS A 301 15.22 -23.44 8.58
N PHE A 302 14.04 -22.98 8.98
CA PHE A 302 13.70 -22.67 10.35
C PHE A 302 12.39 -23.33 10.77
N ILE A 303 12.32 -23.81 12.01
CA ILE A 303 11.07 -24.24 12.64
C ILE A 303 10.38 -23.02 13.26
N VAL A 304 9.08 -22.89 12.99
CA VAL A 304 8.19 -21.94 13.69
C VAL A 304 7.01 -22.67 14.30
N ILE A 305 6.52 -22.19 15.43
CA ILE A 305 5.38 -22.79 16.15
C ILE A 305 4.11 -22.00 15.85
N ASN A 306 3.04 -22.72 15.50
CA ASN A 306 1.75 -22.12 15.18
C ASN A 306 0.99 -21.72 16.46
N LYS A 307 0.64 -20.43 16.61
CA LYS A 307 -0.22 -19.94 17.70
C LYS A 307 -1.63 -20.54 17.67
N LYS A 308 -2.08 -21.04 16.52
CA LYS A 308 -3.42 -21.66 16.36
C LYS A 308 -3.45 -23.15 16.68
N SER A 309 -2.30 -23.77 17.00
CA SER A 309 -2.26 -25.16 17.44
C SER A 309 -3.13 -25.38 18.68
N LYS A 310 -3.74 -26.57 18.77
CA LYS A 310 -4.50 -27.02 19.94
C LYS A 310 -3.63 -27.73 20.97
N ILE A 311 -2.38 -28.04 20.63
CA ILE A 311 -1.43 -28.70 21.54
C ILE A 311 -0.90 -27.68 22.54
N ASP A 312 -0.56 -28.13 23.75
CA ASP A 312 0.02 -27.28 24.77
C ASP A 312 1.28 -26.56 24.26
N LYS A 313 1.31 -25.22 24.44
CA LYS A 313 2.41 -24.36 23.98
C LYS A 313 3.76 -24.83 24.49
N ASN A 314 3.87 -25.21 25.77
CA ASN A 314 5.16 -25.61 26.34
C ASN A 314 5.65 -26.94 25.76
N LEU A 315 4.72 -27.88 25.51
CA LEU A 315 5.06 -29.14 24.84
C LEU A 315 5.60 -28.89 23.43
N LEU A 316 4.98 -27.99 22.66
CA LEU A 316 5.46 -27.62 21.32
C LEU A 316 6.83 -26.96 21.36
N ILE A 317 7.08 -26.06 22.32
CA ILE A 317 8.39 -25.40 22.49
C ILE A 317 9.49 -26.42 22.77
N GLU A 318 9.29 -27.33 23.72
CA GLU A 318 10.28 -28.35 24.03
C GLU A 318 10.46 -29.36 22.89
N THR A 319 9.39 -29.65 22.13
CA THR A 319 9.48 -30.48 20.92
C THR A 319 10.32 -29.77 19.85
N ALA A 320 10.08 -28.48 19.60
CA ALA A 320 10.85 -27.69 18.66
C ALA A 320 12.34 -27.62 19.05
N LYS A 321 12.64 -27.36 20.34
CA LYS A 321 14.00 -27.40 20.89
C LYS A 321 14.67 -28.75 20.70
N THR A 322 13.93 -29.85 20.91
CA THR A 322 14.45 -31.20 20.71
C THR A 322 14.75 -31.46 19.23
N LEU A 323 13.87 -31.01 18.31
CA LEU A 323 14.05 -31.13 16.87
C LEU A 323 15.25 -30.33 16.32
N THR A 324 15.58 -29.20 16.97
CA THR A 324 16.73 -28.35 16.65
C THR A 324 17.92 -28.59 17.57
N SER A 325 17.87 -29.61 18.43
CA SER A 325 18.99 -30.00 19.30
C SER A 325 20.18 -30.47 18.48
N ARG A 326 21.35 -30.45 19.10
CA ARG A 326 22.59 -30.91 18.47
C ARG A 326 22.51 -32.36 18.05
N GLU A 327 21.99 -33.22 18.91
CA GLU A 327 21.86 -34.67 18.68
C GLU A 327 20.91 -34.95 17.52
N MET A 328 19.74 -34.31 17.49
CA MET A 328 18.76 -34.53 16.43
C MET A 328 19.25 -33.98 15.08
N GLN A 329 19.97 -32.87 15.07
CA GLN A 329 20.58 -32.32 13.85
C GLN A 329 21.65 -33.27 13.28
N LEU A 330 22.50 -33.86 14.13
CA LEU A 330 23.48 -34.87 13.71
C LEU A 330 22.80 -36.12 13.15
N GLN A 331 21.78 -36.63 13.85
CA GLN A 331 21.02 -37.79 13.39
C GLN A 331 20.34 -37.54 12.05
N ARG A 332 19.70 -36.37 11.88
CA ARG A 332 19.09 -35.99 10.60
C ARG A 332 20.15 -35.93 9.49
N SER A 333 21.33 -35.39 9.78
CA SER A 333 22.42 -35.36 8.82
C SER A 333 22.88 -36.74 8.37
N GLU A 334 22.99 -37.70 9.29
CA GLU A 334 23.36 -39.08 8.95
C GLU A 334 22.30 -39.77 8.08
N MET A 335 21.01 -39.54 8.36
CA MET A 335 19.92 -40.22 7.67
C MET A 335 19.62 -39.65 6.28
N ILE A 336 19.65 -38.32 6.14
CA ILE A 336 19.20 -37.65 4.91
C ILE A 336 20.24 -36.73 4.28
N GLY A 337 21.40 -36.54 4.89
CA GLY A 337 22.45 -35.64 4.38
C GLY A 337 22.21 -34.16 4.64
N SER A 338 21.26 -33.80 5.51
CA SER A 338 21.03 -32.40 5.89
C SER A 338 22.26 -31.79 6.54
N ILE A 339 22.53 -30.51 6.34
CA ILE A 339 23.68 -29.85 6.97
C ILE A 339 23.21 -29.19 8.28
N PRO A 340 23.87 -29.46 9.42
CA PRO A 340 23.49 -28.85 10.68
C PRO A 340 23.81 -27.35 10.68
N THR A 341 23.16 -26.62 11.57
CA THR A 341 23.25 -25.16 11.70
C THR A 341 24.35 -24.71 12.67
N PHE A 342 25.36 -25.55 12.87
CA PHE A 342 26.38 -25.38 13.91
C PHE A 342 27.38 -24.25 13.61
N ASN A 343 28.21 -23.91 14.60
CA ASN A 343 29.27 -22.92 14.45
C ASN A 343 30.59 -23.56 13.98
N PHE A 344 30.64 -23.86 12.68
CA PHE A 344 31.79 -24.49 12.01
C PHE A 344 33.11 -23.70 12.08
N LYS A 345 33.08 -22.44 12.54
CA LYS A 345 34.30 -21.64 12.81
C LYS A 345 35.10 -22.21 14.00
N SER A 346 34.44 -22.96 14.89
CA SER A 346 35.10 -23.68 15.97
C SER A 346 35.65 -25.03 15.46
N ASN A 347 36.95 -25.29 15.61
CA ASN A 347 37.61 -26.47 15.03
C ASN A 347 37.19 -27.83 15.63
N ASN A 348 36.19 -27.88 16.52
CA ASN A 348 35.89 -29.03 17.38
C ASN A 348 34.52 -29.68 17.14
N GLU A 349 33.90 -29.46 15.98
CA GLU A 349 32.54 -29.97 15.75
C GLU A 349 32.49 -31.45 15.37
N ASP A 350 31.63 -32.19 16.06
CA ASP A 350 31.45 -33.64 15.88
C ASP A 350 30.95 -34.01 14.48
N TYR A 351 30.20 -33.12 13.82
CA TYR A 351 29.80 -33.29 12.42
C TYR A 351 30.99 -33.41 11.45
N CYS A 352 32.07 -32.66 11.70
CA CYS A 352 33.25 -32.68 10.84
C CYS A 352 34.19 -33.85 11.12
N LYS A 353 33.94 -34.62 12.20
CA LYS A 353 34.73 -35.80 12.56
C LYS A 353 34.18 -37.09 11.94
N THR A 354 32.95 -37.07 11.43
CA THR A 354 32.32 -38.20 10.72
C THR A 354 32.63 -38.14 9.21
N ASN A 355 31.97 -38.99 8.40
CA ASN A 355 32.17 -39.10 6.94
C ASN A 355 31.83 -37.82 6.12
N SER A 356 31.61 -36.67 6.76
CA SER A 356 31.22 -35.39 6.14
C SER A 356 32.36 -34.36 6.07
N SER A 357 33.62 -34.81 6.06
CA SER A 357 34.80 -33.93 6.11
C SER A 357 34.86 -32.93 4.94
N GLU A 358 34.50 -33.35 3.72
CA GLU A 358 34.53 -32.47 2.53
C GLU A 358 33.51 -31.33 2.64
N ILE A 359 32.28 -31.62 3.08
CA ILE A 359 31.24 -30.60 3.29
C ILE A 359 31.71 -29.57 4.33
N CYS A 360 32.36 -30.01 5.40
CA CYS A 360 32.94 -29.10 6.38
C CYS A 360 34.04 -28.19 5.80
N GLU A 361 34.87 -28.70 4.90
CA GLU A 361 35.86 -27.86 4.21
C GLU A 361 35.19 -26.80 3.33
N PHE A 362 34.12 -27.15 2.63
CA PHE A 362 33.34 -26.19 1.85
C PHE A 362 32.69 -25.13 2.74
N ILE A 363 32.04 -25.51 3.84
CA ILE A 363 31.41 -24.56 4.77
C ILE A 363 32.43 -23.60 5.40
N LYS A 364 33.67 -24.04 5.62
CA LYS A 364 34.72 -23.15 6.15
C LYS A 364 35.22 -22.14 5.11
N LYS A 365 35.10 -22.45 3.82
CA LYS A 365 35.61 -21.62 2.71
C LYS A 365 34.55 -20.75 2.06
N ILE A 366 33.28 -21.15 2.13
CA ILE A 366 32.16 -20.45 1.50
C ILE A 366 32.05 -19.02 2.05
N LYS A 367 31.75 -18.09 1.14
CA LYS A 367 31.42 -16.71 1.44
C LYS A 367 29.91 -16.56 1.25
N PRO A 368 29.12 -16.62 2.33
CA PRO A 368 27.68 -16.66 2.24
C PRO A 368 27.12 -15.31 1.80
N VAL A 369 26.16 -15.34 0.87
CA VAL A 369 25.38 -14.18 0.44
C VAL A 369 23.94 -14.33 0.95
N ASP A 370 23.52 -13.46 1.87
CA ASP A 370 22.11 -13.38 2.27
C ASP A 370 21.33 -12.56 1.24
N ILE A 371 20.58 -13.24 0.39
CA ILE A 371 19.86 -12.60 -0.71
C ILE A 371 18.84 -11.56 -0.23
N LYS A 372 18.24 -11.73 0.96
CA LYS A 372 17.27 -10.73 1.47
C LYS A 372 17.95 -9.40 1.70
N LYS A 373 19.18 -9.40 2.23
CA LYS A 373 19.97 -8.17 2.47
C LYS A 373 20.38 -7.47 1.17
N VAL A 374 20.51 -8.20 0.07
CA VAL A 374 20.79 -7.59 -1.24
C VAL A 374 19.67 -6.63 -1.63
N PHE A 375 18.41 -7.00 -1.38
CA PHE A 375 17.24 -6.22 -1.75
C PHE A 375 16.68 -5.37 -0.61
N ASP A 376 17.26 -5.45 0.59
CA ASP A 376 16.78 -4.73 1.76
C ASP A 376 17.17 -3.24 1.70
N SER A 377 16.16 -2.40 1.90
CA SER A 377 16.31 -0.96 2.03
C SER A 377 15.12 -0.40 2.78
N ARG A 378 15.25 0.83 3.32
CA ARG A 378 14.17 1.47 4.09
C ARG A 378 12.84 1.56 3.34
N GLU A 379 12.90 1.76 2.02
CA GLU A 379 11.74 1.94 1.12
C GLU A 379 11.54 0.74 0.17
N SER A 380 12.36 -0.30 0.35
CA SER A 380 12.31 -1.50 -0.49
C SER A 380 10.94 -2.18 -0.43
N THR A 381 10.58 -2.89 -1.50
CA THR A 381 9.39 -3.75 -1.43
C THR A 381 9.67 -5.00 -0.59
N SER A 382 8.61 -5.70 -0.22
CA SER A 382 8.66 -7.04 0.35
C SER A 382 9.53 -7.97 -0.50
N PHE A 383 10.46 -8.69 0.13
CA PHE A 383 11.27 -9.67 -0.59
C PHE A 383 10.41 -10.78 -1.21
N MET A 384 9.21 -11.02 -0.66
CA MET A 384 8.23 -11.93 -1.25
C MET A 384 7.84 -11.50 -2.68
N GLU A 385 7.66 -10.20 -2.89
CA GLU A 385 7.31 -9.65 -4.20
C GLU A 385 8.49 -9.78 -5.17
N VAL A 386 9.71 -9.45 -4.71
CA VAL A 386 10.97 -9.64 -5.45
C VAL A 386 11.09 -11.09 -5.91
N ARG A 387 10.98 -12.04 -4.98
CA ARG A 387 11.08 -13.49 -5.24
C ARG A 387 10.04 -13.98 -6.25
N SER A 388 8.83 -13.43 -6.23
CA SER A 388 7.76 -13.84 -7.15
C SER A 388 7.93 -13.31 -8.57
N THR A 389 8.50 -12.10 -8.72
CA THR A 389 8.43 -11.31 -9.95
C THR A 389 9.77 -11.17 -10.67
N VAL A 390 10.87 -10.94 -9.95
CA VAL A 390 12.20 -10.73 -10.56
C VAL A 390 12.68 -11.92 -11.40
N PRO A 391 12.55 -13.19 -10.96
CA PRO A 391 12.94 -14.32 -11.78
C PRO A 391 12.23 -14.35 -13.15
N GLU A 392 10.95 -13.99 -13.20
CA GLU A 392 10.18 -13.96 -14.44
C GLU A 392 10.65 -12.81 -15.35
N VAL A 393 10.93 -11.64 -14.79
CA VAL A 393 11.47 -10.49 -15.54
C VAL A 393 12.84 -10.82 -16.14
N LEU A 394 13.73 -11.45 -15.36
CA LEU A 394 15.03 -11.92 -15.84
C LEU A 394 14.89 -12.96 -16.95
N LEU A 395 14.00 -13.93 -16.78
CA LEU A 395 13.72 -14.97 -17.78
C LEU A 395 13.24 -14.36 -19.11
N LYS A 396 12.24 -13.48 -19.06
CA LYS A 396 11.71 -12.77 -20.25
C LYS A 396 12.76 -11.87 -20.89
N PHE A 397 13.63 -11.24 -20.11
CA PHE A 397 14.75 -10.47 -20.63
C PHE A 397 15.78 -11.33 -21.37
N ILE A 398 16.14 -12.49 -20.82
CA ILE A 398 17.06 -13.45 -21.47
C ILE A 398 16.48 -13.94 -22.80
N LEU A 399 15.15 -14.15 -22.85
CA LEU A 399 14.39 -14.55 -24.04
C LEU A 399 14.12 -13.43 -25.05
N ASP A 400 14.70 -12.24 -24.86
CA ASP A 400 14.53 -11.07 -25.73
C ASP A 400 13.09 -10.50 -25.77
N GLU A 401 12.22 -10.85 -24.81
CA GLU A 401 10.86 -10.31 -24.68
C GLU A 401 10.84 -8.94 -23.99
N TYR A 402 11.76 -8.71 -23.07
CA TYR A 402 11.95 -7.42 -22.39
C TYR A 402 13.27 -6.75 -22.77
N ASN A 403 13.28 -5.42 -22.73
CA ASN A 403 14.48 -4.62 -22.95
C ASN A 403 15.18 -4.29 -21.61
N VAL A 404 16.47 -3.92 -21.68
CA VAL A 404 17.27 -3.56 -20.49
C VAL A 404 16.62 -2.43 -19.68
N LYS A 405 16.02 -1.43 -20.35
CA LYS A 405 15.39 -0.31 -19.67
C LYS A 405 14.23 -0.75 -18.77
N TYR A 406 13.43 -1.71 -19.24
CA TYR A 406 12.34 -2.29 -18.47
C TYR A 406 12.86 -3.03 -17.24
N VAL A 407 13.87 -3.89 -17.41
CA VAL A 407 14.49 -4.61 -16.28
C VAL A 407 15.09 -3.63 -15.26
N THR A 408 15.85 -2.63 -15.72
CA THR A 408 16.39 -1.55 -14.88
C THR A 408 15.29 -0.80 -14.12
N ASN A 409 14.16 -0.53 -14.77
CA ASN A 409 13.01 0.11 -14.11
C ASN A 409 12.40 -0.78 -13.02
N VAL A 410 12.29 -2.09 -13.26
CA VAL A 410 11.81 -3.05 -12.26
C VAL A 410 12.72 -3.05 -11.04
N PHE A 411 14.04 -3.16 -11.23
CA PHE A 411 14.99 -3.10 -10.13
C PHE A 411 14.95 -1.72 -9.43
N SER A 412 14.84 -0.62 -10.16
CA SER A 412 14.66 0.72 -9.58
C SER A 412 13.41 0.80 -8.70
N ASN A 413 12.28 0.21 -9.14
CA ASN A 413 11.04 0.14 -8.37
C ASN A 413 11.17 -0.69 -7.10
N ILE A 414 12.05 -1.71 -7.07
CA ILE A 414 12.30 -2.45 -5.83
C ILE A 414 12.80 -1.50 -4.74
N LYS A 415 13.72 -0.57 -5.05
CA LYS A 415 14.31 0.35 -4.06
C LYS A 415 13.51 1.63 -3.85
N PHE A 416 12.98 2.24 -4.91
CA PHE A 416 12.39 3.57 -4.84
C PHE A 416 10.88 3.59 -5.00
N LEU A 417 10.25 4.48 -4.25
CA LEU A 417 8.89 4.94 -4.51
C LEU A 417 8.90 5.90 -5.72
N ILE A 418 7.77 5.99 -6.41
CA ILE A 418 7.63 6.83 -7.61
C ILE A 418 8.05 8.30 -7.38
N LEU A 419 7.80 8.82 -6.18
CA LEU A 419 8.10 10.21 -5.80
C LEU A 419 9.58 10.43 -5.44
N ASP A 420 10.28 9.37 -5.05
CA ASP A 420 11.68 9.42 -4.63
C ASP A 420 12.64 9.15 -5.78
N LYS A 421 12.13 8.72 -6.94
CA LYS A 421 12.93 8.53 -8.15
C LYS A 421 13.60 9.84 -8.58
N PRO A 422 14.93 9.84 -8.82
CA PRO A 422 15.65 11.03 -9.27
C PRO A 422 15.08 11.66 -10.54
N GLU A 423 14.62 10.83 -11.48
CA GLU A 423 14.00 11.24 -12.74
C GLU A 423 12.72 12.08 -12.53
N ASN A 424 12.03 11.87 -11.41
CA ASN A 424 10.75 12.50 -11.11
C ASN A 424 10.87 13.77 -10.28
N TRP A 425 12.07 14.13 -9.83
CA TRP A 425 12.29 15.29 -8.97
C TRP A 425 11.78 16.60 -9.58
N GLY A 426 12.00 16.79 -10.88
CA GLY A 426 11.50 17.97 -11.60
C GLY A 426 9.98 18.07 -11.54
N TYR A 427 9.26 16.97 -11.80
CA TYR A 427 7.81 16.93 -11.72
C TYR A 427 7.29 17.16 -10.30
N LEU A 428 8.01 16.67 -9.29
CA LEU A 428 7.66 16.87 -7.89
C LEU A 428 7.77 18.36 -7.49
N VAL A 429 8.86 19.02 -7.89
CA VAL A 429 9.06 20.45 -7.63
C VAL A 429 8.01 21.31 -8.34
N PHE A 430 7.78 21.10 -9.63
CA PHE A 430 6.87 21.94 -10.43
C PHE A 430 5.40 21.58 -10.25
N GLY A 431 5.08 20.30 -10.02
CA GLY A 431 3.72 19.81 -9.86
C GLY A 431 3.17 19.92 -8.44
N THR A 432 4.04 19.93 -7.42
CA THR A 432 3.62 19.89 -6.02
C THR A 432 4.17 21.06 -5.20
N TYR A 433 5.50 21.23 -5.12
CA TYR A 433 6.09 22.24 -4.21
C TYR A 433 5.80 23.68 -4.64
N LEU A 434 6.07 24.03 -5.89
CA LEU A 434 5.90 25.39 -6.39
C LEU A 434 4.42 25.86 -6.33
N PRO A 435 3.43 25.06 -6.79
CA PRO A 435 2.02 25.42 -6.67
C PRO A 435 1.57 25.62 -5.22
N PHE A 436 2.03 24.76 -4.31
CA PHE A 436 1.71 24.88 -2.89
C PHE A 436 2.24 26.19 -2.30
N VAL A 437 3.51 26.52 -2.52
CA VAL A 437 4.12 27.76 -2.00
C VAL A 437 3.39 29.00 -2.52
N LEU A 438 3.03 29.02 -3.80
CA LEU A 438 2.26 30.12 -4.39
C LEU A 438 0.85 30.23 -3.80
N SER A 439 0.15 29.09 -3.65
CA SER A 439 -1.17 29.02 -3.01
C SER A 439 -1.12 29.49 -1.56
N PHE A 440 -0.13 29.02 -0.80
CA PHE A 440 0.08 29.39 0.59
C PHE A 440 0.31 30.90 0.76
N ALA A 441 1.19 31.49 -0.04
CA ALA A 441 1.45 32.93 -0.01
C ALA A 441 0.20 33.75 -0.37
N PHE A 442 -0.55 33.30 -1.37
CA PHE A 442 -1.80 33.94 -1.78
C PHE A 442 -2.87 33.89 -0.69
N ILE A 443 -3.15 32.70 -0.13
CA ILE A 443 -4.16 32.53 0.92
C ILE A 443 -3.73 33.25 2.20
N SER A 444 -2.44 33.23 2.54
CA SER A 444 -1.91 33.98 3.70
C SER A 444 -2.10 35.48 3.55
N THR A 445 -1.90 36.02 2.35
CA THR A 445 -2.18 37.42 2.03
C THR A 445 -3.67 37.74 2.23
N MET A 446 -4.56 36.84 1.81
CA MET A 446 -6.00 36.96 2.01
C MET A 446 -6.38 36.92 3.49
N MET A 447 -5.75 36.05 4.30
CA MET A 447 -5.95 36.02 5.76
C MET A 447 -5.56 37.36 6.41
N TYR A 448 -4.39 37.91 6.04
CA TYR A 448 -3.93 39.20 6.55
C TYR A 448 -4.92 40.33 6.24
N TYR A 449 -5.39 40.45 5.00
CA TYR A 449 -6.37 41.48 4.64
C TYR A 449 -7.74 41.26 5.29
N THR A 450 -8.18 40.01 5.43
CA THR A 450 -9.42 39.66 6.16
C THR A 450 -9.34 40.11 7.62
N TYR A 451 -8.19 39.91 8.26
CA TYR A 451 -7.93 40.40 9.62
C TYR A 451 -7.89 41.92 9.69
N LYS A 452 -7.19 42.58 8.76
CA LYS A 452 -7.07 44.04 8.68
C LYS A 452 -8.43 44.72 8.51
N PHE A 453 -9.29 44.19 7.63
CA PHE A 453 -10.61 44.76 7.32
C PHE A 453 -11.76 44.14 8.10
N ARG A 454 -11.48 43.40 9.20
CA ARG A 454 -12.50 42.68 9.99
C ARG A 454 -13.67 43.53 10.51
N ASN A 455 -13.44 44.83 10.67
CA ASN A 455 -14.45 45.77 11.18
C ASN A 455 -15.36 46.33 10.06
N SER A 456 -15.00 46.17 8.79
CA SER A 456 -15.77 46.68 7.66
C SER A 456 -17.13 45.97 7.56
N PRO A 457 -18.24 46.68 7.27
CA PRO A 457 -19.57 46.08 7.11
C PRO A 457 -19.59 44.92 6.11
N HIS A 458 -18.79 44.98 5.04
CA HIS A 458 -18.75 43.98 3.97
C HIS A 458 -18.20 42.61 4.40
N ILE A 459 -17.41 42.57 5.49
CA ILE A 459 -16.81 41.33 6.04
C ILE A 459 -17.43 40.96 7.39
N LYS A 460 -17.81 41.95 8.21
CA LYS A 460 -18.28 41.72 9.59
C LYS A 460 -19.47 40.74 9.68
N TYR A 461 -20.37 40.77 8.71
CA TYR A 461 -21.53 39.88 8.70
C TYR A 461 -21.17 38.41 8.42
N LEU A 462 -20.07 38.16 7.70
CA LEU A 462 -19.57 36.80 7.39
C LEU A 462 -18.80 36.15 8.55
N SER A 463 -18.64 36.85 9.69
CA SER A 463 -17.76 36.41 10.78
C SER A 463 -16.29 36.29 10.34
N PRO A 464 -15.50 37.38 10.38
CA PRO A 464 -14.11 37.36 9.94
C PRO A 464 -13.26 36.24 10.57
N GLY A 465 -13.55 35.84 11.82
CA GLY A 465 -12.84 34.74 12.48
C GLY A 465 -13.13 33.37 11.87
N PHE A 466 -14.41 33.03 11.60
CA PHE A 466 -14.72 31.78 10.88
C PHE A 466 -14.17 31.80 9.46
N CYS A 467 -14.21 32.95 8.77
CA CYS A 467 -13.54 33.12 7.48
C CYS A 467 -12.04 32.80 7.53
N ILE A 468 -11.33 33.27 8.56
CA ILE A 468 -9.91 32.94 8.76
C ILE A 468 -9.72 31.44 9.00
N ILE A 469 -10.57 30.81 9.82
CA ILE A 469 -10.51 29.35 10.05
C ILE A 469 -10.73 28.58 8.73
N ILE A 470 -11.69 28.99 7.89
CA ILE A 470 -11.91 28.39 6.56
C ILE A 470 -10.67 28.57 5.68
N LEU A 471 -10.04 29.74 5.68
CA LEU A 471 -8.81 29.98 4.91
C LEU A 471 -7.65 29.10 5.41
N VAL A 472 -7.54 28.84 6.72
CA VAL A 472 -6.58 27.88 7.28
C VAL A 472 -6.89 26.46 6.77
N GLY A 473 -8.16 26.03 6.79
CA GLY A 473 -8.57 24.76 6.21
C GLY A 473 -8.27 24.66 4.71
N LEU A 474 -8.42 25.75 3.95
CA LEU A 474 -8.05 25.79 2.52
C LEU A 474 -6.53 25.67 2.30
N VAL A 475 -5.71 26.29 3.16
CA VAL A 475 -4.26 26.09 3.15
C VAL A 475 -3.92 24.63 3.40
N MET A 476 -4.52 24.04 4.43
CA MET A 476 -4.27 22.64 4.80
C MET A 476 -4.68 21.66 3.69
N ASN A 477 -5.79 21.92 3.01
CA ASN A 477 -6.22 21.15 1.84
C ASN A 477 -5.26 21.31 0.65
N SER A 478 -4.79 22.52 0.37
CA SER A 478 -3.75 22.76 -0.65
C SER A 478 -2.42 22.06 -0.33
N SER A 479 -2.10 21.82 0.95
CA SER A 479 -0.89 21.06 1.34
C SER A 479 -1.07 19.55 1.38
N ILE A 480 -2.27 18.98 1.16
CA ILE A 480 -2.46 17.51 1.16
C ILE A 480 -1.44 16.82 0.23
N PRO A 481 -1.30 17.18 -1.07
CA PRO A 481 -0.32 16.54 -1.93
C PRO A 481 1.11 16.56 -1.39
N PHE A 482 1.49 17.66 -0.76
CA PHE A 482 2.80 17.85 -0.12
C PHE A 482 2.95 16.96 1.11
N VAL A 483 1.96 16.93 2.00
CA VAL A 483 2.01 16.14 3.24
C VAL A 483 2.04 14.64 2.94
N HIS A 484 1.33 14.19 1.90
CA HIS A 484 1.33 12.79 1.48
C HIS A 484 2.66 12.31 0.90
N THR A 485 3.52 13.19 0.36
CA THR A 485 4.84 12.76 -0.13
C THR A 485 5.79 12.31 0.98
N PHE A 486 5.49 12.65 2.25
CA PHE A 486 6.34 12.30 3.39
C PHE A 486 5.93 10.98 4.07
N ILE A 487 4.90 10.27 3.58
CA ILE A 487 4.43 9.02 4.21
C ILE A 487 5.41 7.89 3.92
N LYS A 488 6.33 7.65 4.88
CA LYS A 488 7.38 6.63 4.76
C LYS A 488 7.48 5.71 5.98
N ASN A 489 6.73 5.98 7.04
CA ASN A 489 6.68 5.15 8.24
C ASN A 489 5.31 5.26 8.93
N ASN A 490 5.04 4.33 9.84
CA ASN A 490 3.75 4.25 10.53
C ASN A 490 3.47 5.50 11.38
N ALA A 491 4.50 6.14 11.96
CA ALA A 491 4.32 7.36 12.74
C ALA A 491 3.84 8.55 11.88
N LEU A 492 4.38 8.70 10.66
CA LEU A 492 3.95 9.73 9.70
C LEU A 492 2.58 9.40 9.13
N ALA A 493 2.24 8.13 8.96
CA ALA A 493 0.88 7.70 8.61
C ALA A 493 -0.14 8.09 9.70
N GLN A 494 0.16 7.83 10.98
CA GLN A 494 -0.68 8.26 12.11
C GLN A 494 -0.84 9.79 12.15
N PHE A 495 0.25 10.54 11.97
CA PHE A 495 0.19 11.99 11.88
C PHE A 495 -0.71 12.46 10.74
N ASN A 496 -0.60 11.85 9.56
CA ASN A 496 -1.39 12.22 8.40
C ASN A 496 -2.88 11.92 8.57
N TYR A 497 -3.24 10.80 9.21
CA TYR A 497 -4.63 10.52 9.55
C TYR A 497 -5.24 11.61 10.46
N VAL A 498 -4.52 12.03 11.49
CA VAL A 498 -4.95 13.12 12.37
C VAL A 498 -5.00 14.45 11.62
N TYR A 499 -4.01 14.71 10.76
CA TYR A 499 -3.95 15.89 9.92
C TYR A 499 -5.15 16.01 8.98
N ASP A 500 -5.51 14.92 8.29
CA ASP A 500 -6.66 14.87 7.38
C ASP A 500 -7.97 15.11 8.14
N THR A 501 -8.10 14.52 9.33
CA THR A 501 -9.26 14.75 10.22
C THR A 501 -9.39 16.23 10.59
N ILE A 502 -8.30 16.85 11.05
CA ILE A 502 -8.27 18.28 11.43
C ILE A 502 -8.61 19.15 10.22
N ASN A 503 -7.95 18.91 9.10
CA ASN A 503 -8.13 19.65 7.86
C ASN A 503 -9.61 19.66 7.42
N THR A 504 -10.23 18.49 7.40
CA THR A 504 -11.64 18.30 7.11
C THR A 504 -12.55 19.14 8.01
N ILE A 505 -12.31 19.10 9.32
CA ILE A 505 -13.15 19.83 10.28
C ILE A 505 -12.98 21.33 10.10
N LEU A 506 -11.75 21.81 9.89
CA LEU A 506 -11.46 23.24 9.68
C LEU A 506 -12.05 23.77 8.37
N PHE A 507 -12.27 22.91 7.37
CA PHE A 507 -12.88 23.29 6.11
C PHE A 507 -14.41 23.32 6.17
N PHE A 508 -15.05 22.19 6.51
CA PHE A 508 -16.51 22.05 6.39
C PHE A 508 -17.28 22.69 7.55
N LEU A 509 -16.84 22.48 8.80
CA LEU A 509 -17.61 22.86 9.98
C LEU A 509 -17.79 24.39 10.12
N PRO A 510 -16.75 25.24 9.90
CA PRO A 510 -16.93 26.68 9.87
C PRO A 510 -17.85 27.17 8.75
N MET A 511 -17.86 26.54 7.58
CA MET A 511 -18.79 26.90 6.50
C MET A 511 -20.24 26.64 6.89
N LEU A 512 -20.51 25.50 7.56
CA LEU A 512 -21.82 25.19 8.11
C LEU A 512 -22.24 26.24 9.15
N PHE A 513 -21.35 26.64 10.06
CA PHE A 513 -21.65 27.66 11.07
C PHE A 513 -21.88 29.05 10.50
N VAL A 514 -21.11 29.48 9.49
CA VAL A 514 -21.34 30.75 8.80
C VAL A 514 -22.71 30.72 8.11
N THR A 515 -23.05 29.62 7.43
CA THR A 515 -24.35 29.45 6.77
C THR A 515 -25.50 29.45 7.79
N TYR A 516 -25.34 28.75 8.90
CA TYR A 516 -26.32 28.72 10.00
C TYR A 516 -26.52 30.11 10.61
N ARG A 517 -25.43 30.85 10.84
CA ARG A 517 -25.50 32.23 11.35
C ARG A 517 -26.28 33.12 10.40
N ILE A 518 -25.98 33.06 9.10
CA ILE A 518 -26.70 33.81 8.06
C ILE A 518 -28.19 33.42 8.08
N TYR A 519 -28.50 32.13 8.02
CA TYR A 519 -29.86 31.60 8.10
C TYR A 519 -30.62 32.12 9.32
N SER A 520 -30.01 32.06 10.52
CA SER A 520 -30.65 32.49 11.76
C SER A 520 -30.88 34.01 11.82
N ILE A 521 -29.97 34.83 11.29
CA ILE A 521 -30.15 36.29 11.22
C ILE A 521 -31.39 36.62 10.38
N TYR A 522 -31.59 35.92 9.26
CA TYR A 522 -32.70 36.20 8.36
C TYR A 522 -34.03 35.59 8.80
N ASN A 523 -34.03 34.39 9.37
CA ASN A 523 -35.26 33.69 9.78
C ASN A 523 -35.88 34.27 11.08
N ASN A 524 -35.06 34.80 12.01
CA ASN A 524 -35.53 35.37 13.29
C ASN A 524 -36.24 36.73 13.16
N THR A 525 -36.55 37.20 11.95
CA THR A 525 -37.45 38.35 11.74
C THR A 525 -38.92 38.02 12.05
N THR A 526 -39.24 36.75 12.40
CA THR A 526 -40.58 36.32 12.80
C THR A 526 -40.57 35.67 14.19
N ASN A 527 -40.88 36.47 15.22
CA ASN A 527 -41.48 36.08 16.52
C ASN A 527 -40.74 35.23 17.59
N TYR A 528 -39.41 35.05 17.59
CA TYR A 528 -38.73 34.50 18.79
C TYR A 528 -37.41 35.20 19.11
N ASN A 529 -37.21 35.59 20.38
CA ASN A 529 -36.02 36.21 21.00
C ASN A 529 -34.75 35.33 20.98
N LEU A 530 -34.58 34.47 19.97
CA LEU A 530 -33.37 33.67 19.75
C LEU A 530 -32.23 34.51 19.12
N GLY A 531 -32.53 35.66 18.53
CA GLY A 531 -31.55 36.58 17.94
C GLY A 531 -30.57 37.22 18.94
N GLU A 532 -31.00 37.48 20.19
CA GLU A 532 -30.13 38.06 21.23
C GLU A 532 -29.14 37.05 21.84
N LYS A 533 -29.36 35.74 21.68
CA LYS A 533 -28.53 34.67 22.26
C LYS A 533 -27.47 34.07 21.34
N LEU A 534 -27.45 34.41 20.05
CA LEU A 534 -26.39 33.99 19.11
C LEU A 534 -25.14 34.88 19.25
N ASN A 535 -24.59 34.94 20.46
CA ASN A 535 -23.29 35.55 20.68
C ASN A 535 -22.24 34.74 19.91
N ASN A 536 -21.40 35.38 19.10
CA ASN A 536 -20.31 34.71 18.36
C ASN A 536 -19.48 33.80 19.28
N LYS A 537 -19.34 34.16 20.56
CA LYS A 537 -18.69 33.35 21.59
C LYS A 537 -19.30 31.95 21.71
N SER A 538 -20.62 31.81 21.64
CA SER A 538 -21.31 30.52 21.72
C SER A 538 -21.02 29.62 20.52
N LEU A 539 -21.02 30.18 19.30
CA LEU A 539 -20.68 29.43 18.08
C LEU A 539 -19.22 28.99 18.08
N TYR A 540 -18.28 29.84 18.53
CA TYR A 540 -16.88 29.44 18.69
C TYR A 540 -16.69 28.37 19.77
N THR A 541 -17.45 28.43 20.86
CA THR A 541 -17.41 27.42 21.91
C THR A 541 -17.94 26.08 21.40
N LEU A 542 -19.06 26.08 20.68
CA LEU A 542 -19.62 24.87 20.08
C LEU A 542 -18.68 24.28 19.01
N PHE A 543 -18.10 25.12 18.16
CA PHE A 543 -17.06 24.72 17.22
C PHE A 543 -15.88 24.07 17.94
N GLY A 544 -15.37 24.69 19.00
CA GLY A 544 -14.26 24.16 19.79
C GLY A 544 -14.58 22.79 20.41
N ILE A 545 -15.78 22.62 20.96
CA ILE A 545 -16.21 21.33 21.52
C ILE A 545 -16.24 20.24 20.43
N ILE A 546 -16.89 20.50 19.30
CA ILE A 546 -16.98 19.52 18.19
C ILE A 546 -15.58 19.20 17.66
N PHE A 547 -14.74 20.21 17.47
CA PHE A 547 -13.35 20.06 17.02
C PHE A 547 -12.56 19.17 17.97
N THR A 548 -12.59 19.43 19.28
CA THR A 548 -11.87 18.63 20.28
C THR A 548 -12.38 17.19 20.33
N ILE A 549 -13.69 16.96 20.24
CA ILE A 549 -14.25 15.60 20.22
C ILE A 549 -13.73 14.81 19.03
N TRP A 550 -13.76 15.38 17.82
CA TRP A 550 -13.32 14.68 16.62
C TRP A 550 -11.81 14.48 16.54
N THR A 551 -11.00 15.47 16.92
CA THR A 551 -9.54 15.29 17.00
C THR A 551 -9.16 14.30 18.10
N GLY A 552 -9.88 14.29 19.22
CA GLY A 552 -9.71 13.28 20.27
C GLY A 552 -10.04 11.88 19.76
N TYR A 553 -11.13 11.75 19.00
CA TYR A 553 -11.51 10.49 18.34
C TYR A 553 -10.41 9.98 17.41
N SER A 554 -9.89 10.82 16.51
CA SER A 554 -8.85 10.38 15.56
C SER A 554 -7.55 9.95 16.26
N ILE A 555 -7.16 10.65 17.34
CA ILE A 555 -6.01 10.25 18.16
C ILE A 555 -6.27 8.89 18.83
N LEU A 556 -7.47 8.66 19.38
CA LEU A 556 -7.83 7.38 19.98
C LEU A 556 -7.78 6.25 18.95
N VAL A 557 -8.28 6.48 17.73
CA VAL A 557 -8.18 5.51 16.63
C VAL A 557 -6.71 5.17 16.35
N CYS A 558 -5.81 6.16 16.23
CA CYS A 558 -4.38 5.88 16.03
C CYS A 558 -3.71 5.10 17.17
N ILE A 559 -4.21 5.20 18.41
CA ILE A 559 -3.68 4.48 19.56
C ILE A 559 -4.19 3.04 19.61
N PHE A 560 -5.47 2.83 19.26
CA PHE A 560 -6.13 1.52 19.39
C PHE A 560 -6.14 0.69 18.11
N THR A 561 -5.76 1.27 16.98
CA THR A 561 -5.75 0.58 15.68
C THR A 561 -4.39 0.68 15.02
N ASP A 562 -4.02 -0.37 14.29
CA ASP A 562 -2.79 -0.42 13.53
C ASP A 562 -2.95 0.45 12.27
N VAL A 563 -2.34 1.63 12.31
CA VAL A 563 -2.16 2.51 11.14
C VAL A 563 -0.81 2.19 10.54
N TYR A 564 -0.80 1.80 9.27
CA TYR A 564 0.41 1.36 8.56
C TYR A 564 0.52 2.04 7.20
N VAL A 565 1.76 2.06 6.68
CA VAL A 565 2.01 2.50 5.30
C VAL A 565 1.85 1.32 4.36
N GLU A 566 1.10 1.54 3.31
CA GLU A 566 0.88 0.59 2.23
C GLU A 566 1.33 1.23 0.90
N VAL A 567 1.79 0.41 -0.02
CA VAL A 567 2.15 0.82 -1.38
C VAL A 567 1.17 0.21 -2.35
N GLY A 568 0.52 1.09 -3.13
CA GLY A 568 -0.22 0.70 -4.31
C GLY A 568 0.69 0.53 -5.53
N GLY A 569 0.25 -0.35 -6.42
CA GLY A 569 1.03 -0.86 -7.54
C GLY A 569 2.01 -1.96 -7.13
N ASP A 570 2.86 -2.35 -8.07
CA ASP A 570 3.87 -3.39 -7.90
C ASP A 570 5.24 -2.94 -8.44
N ILE A 571 6.25 -3.81 -8.35
CA ILE A 571 7.58 -3.52 -8.89
C ILE A 571 7.65 -3.47 -10.43
N LEU A 572 6.64 -3.96 -11.15
CA LEU A 572 6.61 -3.91 -12.63
C LEU A 572 6.29 -2.51 -13.13
N ASP A 573 5.36 -1.83 -12.44
CA ASP A 573 4.85 -0.53 -12.88
C ASP A 573 5.43 0.61 -12.03
N CYS A 574 4.71 1.01 -10.99
CA CYS A 574 5.14 2.05 -10.08
C CYS A 574 4.61 1.80 -8.67
N ARG A 575 5.42 2.20 -7.68
CA ARG A 575 5.09 2.06 -6.26
C ARG A 575 4.73 3.41 -5.66
N ARG A 576 3.48 3.56 -5.22
CA ARG A 576 2.99 4.78 -4.58
C ARG A 576 2.53 4.48 -3.16
N THR A 577 3.05 5.24 -2.20
CA THR A 577 2.61 5.13 -0.81
C THR A 577 1.26 5.79 -0.58
N TYR A 578 0.47 5.13 0.24
CA TYR A 578 -0.66 5.68 0.96
C TYR A 578 -0.67 5.09 2.38
N TYR A 579 -1.52 5.61 3.25
CA TYR A 579 -1.69 5.00 4.57
C TYR A 579 -3.02 4.25 4.62
N ASN A 580 -3.03 3.16 5.36
CA ASN A 580 -4.21 2.33 5.56
C ASN A 580 -4.30 1.91 7.04
N PHE A 581 -5.46 1.42 7.45
CA PHE A 581 -5.71 0.92 8.80
C PHE A 581 -6.83 -0.12 8.78
N VAL A 582 -6.89 -0.96 9.82
CA VAL A 582 -7.69 -2.19 9.83
C VAL A 582 -9.19 -1.99 9.52
N PHE A 583 -9.76 -0.85 9.90
CA PHE A 583 -11.20 -0.53 9.73
C PHE A 583 -11.43 0.62 8.73
N ASP A 584 -10.59 0.72 7.70
CA ASP A 584 -10.61 1.84 6.74
C ASP A 584 -11.95 1.99 6.03
N ASN A 585 -12.60 0.89 5.65
CA ASN A 585 -13.88 0.96 4.96
C ASN A 585 -14.99 1.54 5.85
N GLU A 586 -15.11 1.07 7.09
CA GLU A 586 -16.11 1.52 8.05
C GLU A 586 -15.91 2.99 8.41
N GLU A 587 -14.67 3.39 8.68
CA GLU A 587 -14.33 4.79 8.95
C GLU A 587 -14.62 5.70 7.75
N ARG A 588 -14.20 5.31 6.53
CA ARG A 588 -14.53 6.07 5.31
C ARG A 588 -16.02 6.25 5.13
N ILE A 589 -16.83 5.24 5.47
CA ILE A 589 -18.30 5.35 5.44
C ILE A 589 -18.78 6.36 6.47
N ILE A 590 -18.29 6.32 7.71
CA ILE A 590 -18.64 7.29 8.77
C ILE A 590 -18.31 8.72 8.34
N TYR A 591 -17.10 8.96 7.83
CA TYR A 591 -16.70 10.27 7.32
C TYR A 591 -17.59 10.73 6.16
N ARG A 592 -17.90 9.86 5.20
CA ARG A 592 -18.80 10.17 4.07
C ARG A 592 -20.21 10.53 4.53
N ILE A 593 -20.76 9.79 5.50
CA ILE A 593 -22.08 10.10 6.08
C ILE A 593 -22.05 11.48 6.75
N TYR A 594 -20.99 11.78 7.53
CA TYR A 594 -20.81 13.08 8.15
C TYR A 594 -20.75 14.22 7.12
N TYR A 595 -20.01 14.05 6.01
CA TYR A 595 -19.95 15.04 4.92
C TYR A 595 -21.31 15.27 4.26
N ILE A 596 -21.99 14.18 3.88
CA ILE A 596 -23.31 14.25 3.25
C ILE A 596 -24.29 14.97 4.16
N LEU A 597 -24.27 14.68 5.46
CA LEU A 597 -25.11 15.36 6.44
C LEU A 597 -24.81 16.87 6.52
N CYS A 598 -23.54 17.28 6.56
CA CYS A 598 -23.16 18.70 6.55
C CYS A 598 -23.64 19.43 5.28
N ILE A 599 -23.50 18.78 4.12
CA ILE A 599 -23.93 19.33 2.82
C ILE A 599 -25.46 19.44 2.79
N VAL A 600 -26.19 18.39 3.16
CA VAL A 600 -27.66 18.38 3.18
C VAL A 600 -28.18 19.47 4.11
N LEU A 601 -27.63 19.61 5.32
CA LEU A 601 -28.02 20.68 6.25
C LEU A 601 -27.78 22.07 5.65
N THR A 602 -26.63 22.28 5.00
CA THR A 602 -26.33 23.54 4.32
C THR A 602 -27.32 23.81 3.18
N CYS A 603 -27.57 22.82 2.32
CA CYS A 603 -28.52 22.92 1.22
C CYS A 603 -29.93 23.25 1.71
N ILE A 604 -30.40 22.62 2.80
CA ILE A 604 -31.70 22.93 3.40
C ILE A 604 -31.76 24.38 3.90
N MET A 605 -30.73 24.84 4.61
CA MET A 605 -30.66 26.23 5.10
C MET A 605 -30.65 27.23 3.94
N VAL A 606 -29.85 26.96 2.90
CA VAL A 606 -29.73 27.80 1.71
C VAL A 606 -31.01 27.80 0.86
N ALA A 607 -31.67 26.65 0.70
CA ALA A 607 -32.94 26.55 -0.01
C ALA A 607 -34.04 27.35 0.72
N ARG A 608 -34.11 27.25 2.06
CA ARG A 608 -35.03 28.06 2.87
C ARG A 608 -34.73 29.56 2.77
N LEU A 609 -33.45 29.95 2.75
CA LEU A 609 -33.03 31.34 2.50
C LEU A 609 -33.45 31.85 1.11
N GLY A 610 -33.28 31.03 0.08
CA GLY A 610 -33.59 31.37 -1.31
C GLY A 610 -35.07 31.63 -1.57
N ILE A 611 -35.96 30.92 -0.86
CA ILE A 611 -37.40 31.17 -0.88
C ILE A 611 -37.72 32.56 -0.29
N VAL A 612 -36.95 33.00 0.71
CA VAL A 612 -37.21 34.25 1.43
C VAL A 612 -36.64 35.47 0.69
N LYS A 613 -35.49 35.39 0.00
CA LYS A 613 -34.94 36.53 -0.79
C LYS A 613 -34.10 36.10 -2.01
N LYS A 614 -34.58 36.43 -3.22
CA LYS A 614 -33.91 36.24 -4.54
C LYS A 614 -32.67 37.12 -4.81
N ARG A 615 -32.23 37.96 -3.86
CA ARG A 615 -31.29 39.09 -4.12
C ARG A 615 -29.90 38.98 -3.48
N TYR A 616 -29.56 37.90 -2.77
CA TYR A 616 -28.27 37.80 -2.07
C TYR A 616 -27.45 36.63 -2.63
N GLY A 617 -26.27 36.93 -3.20
CA GLY A 617 -25.33 35.97 -3.81
C GLY A 617 -24.60 35.09 -2.80
N GLU A 618 -25.31 34.56 -1.80
CA GLU A 618 -24.76 33.85 -0.63
C GLU A 618 -24.82 32.33 -0.78
N PHE A 619 -25.32 31.82 -1.91
CA PHE A 619 -25.29 30.41 -2.30
C PHE A 619 -23.86 29.85 -2.49
N LYS A 620 -22.84 30.72 -2.51
CA LYS A 620 -21.45 30.35 -2.79
C LYS A 620 -20.90 29.30 -1.83
N PHE A 621 -21.24 29.35 -0.53
CA PHE A 621 -20.76 28.36 0.44
C PHE A 621 -21.29 26.95 0.15
N ALA A 622 -22.57 26.83 -0.19
CA ALA A 622 -23.15 25.55 -0.58
C ALA A 622 -22.54 25.05 -1.90
N TYR A 623 -22.38 25.91 -2.91
CA TYR A 623 -21.73 25.52 -4.16
C TYR A 623 -20.27 25.10 -3.98
N MET A 624 -19.52 25.79 -3.11
CA MET A 624 -18.14 25.43 -2.80
C MET A 624 -18.06 24.07 -2.11
N MET A 625 -18.91 23.78 -1.13
CA MET A 625 -18.94 22.46 -0.48
C MET A 625 -19.35 21.33 -1.42
N ILE A 626 -20.37 21.56 -2.27
CA ILE A 626 -20.79 20.58 -3.28
C ILE A 626 -19.68 20.36 -4.30
N PHE A 627 -19.05 21.42 -4.81
CA PHE A 627 -17.98 21.32 -5.78
C PHE A 627 -16.73 20.68 -5.18
N ALA A 628 -16.40 20.97 -3.92
CA ALA A 628 -15.30 20.32 -3.20
C ALA A 628 -15.52 18.80 -3.16
N LEU A 629 -16.71 18.34 -2.75
CA LEU A 629 -17.04 16.92 -2.69
C LEU A 629 -16.98 16.25 -4.07
N ILE A 630 -17.58 16.88 -5.09
CA ILE A 630 -17.55 16.37 -6.47
C ILE A 630 -16.10 16.29 -6.96
N PHE A 631 -15.32 17.34 -6.71
CA PHE A 631 -13.93 17.41 -7.13
C PHE A 631 -13.07 16.35 -6.43
N GLU A 632 -13.22 16.14 -5.13
CA GLU A 632 -12.53 15.09 -4.38
C GLU A 632 -12.88 13.69 -4.93
N HIS A 633 -14.15 13.44 -5.26
CA HIS A 633 -14.57 12.16 -5.86
C HIS A 633 -14.04 11.97 -7.28
N ILE A 634 -14.07 13.01 -8.12
CA ILE A 634 -13.47 12.98 -9.45
C ILE A 634 -11.96 12.75 -9.33
N ASN A 635 -11.28 13.44 -8.42
CA ASN A 635 -9.84 13.29 -8.22
C ASN A 635 -9.48 11.87 -7.79
N ALA A 636 -10.21 11.30 -6.81
CA ALA A 636 -10.02 9.92 -6.39
C ALA A 636 -10.26 8.93 -7.54
N PHE A 637 -11.30 9.16 -8.35
CA PHE A 637 -11.61 8.33 -9.51
C PHE A 637 -10.55 8.45 -10.62
N VAL A 638 -10.05 9.65 -10.89
CA VAL A 638 -8.99 9.91 -11.88
C VAL A 638 -7.68 9.26 -11.44
N VAL A 639 -7.33 9.35 -10.16
CA VAL A 639 -6.15 8.68 -9.60
C VAL A 639 -6.28 7.15 -9.76
N PHE A 640 -7.45 6.59 -9.49
CA PHE A 640 -7.72 5.17 -9.64
C PHE A 640 -7.66 4.69 -11.10
N LEU A 641 -8.18 5.46 -12.06
CA LEU A 641 -8.20 5.06 -13.47
C LEU A 641 -6.86 5.09 -14.18
N LEU A 642 -5.84 5.76 -13.62
CA LEU A 642 -4.61 6.07 -14.34
C LEU A 642 -3.41 5.18 -13.96
N GLU A 643 -3.64 4.10 -13.20
CA GLU A 643 -2.63 3.22 -12.60
C GLU A 643 -1.39 2.92 -13.48
N ASP A 644 -1.55 2.71 -14.79
CA ASP A 644 -0.47 2.15 -15.63
C ASP A 644 0.57 3.15 -16.22
N ASP A 645 0.37 4.49 -16.15
CA ASP A 645 1.33 5.46 -16.73
C ASP A 645 1.36 6.83 -15.98
N SER A 646 1.03 6.79 -14.69
CA SER A 646 0.41 7.91 -13.96
C SER A 646 1.30 9.04 -13.44
N THR A 647 2.63 9.05 -13.64
CA THR A 647 3.48 10.07 -12.98
C THR A 647 3.00 11.50 -13.32
N LEU A 648 2.83 11.80 -14.61
CA LEU A 648 2.36 13.11 -15.07
C LEU A 648 0.93 13.39 -14.60
N SER A 649 0.06 12.39 -14.66
CA SER A 649 -1.34 12.49 -14.26
C SER A 649 -1.51 12.78 -12.77
N PHE A 650 -0.71 12.13 -11.94
CA PHE A 650 -0.66 12.36 -10.51
C PHE A 650 -0.25 13.81 -10.21
N PHE A 651 0.84 14.28 -10.80
CA PHE A 651 1.29 15.67 -10.61
C PHE A 651 0.29 16.69 -11.19
N GLY A 652 -0.34 16.38 -12.32
CA GLY A 652 -1.41 17.19 -12.89
C GLY A 652 -2.63 17.28 -11.97
N SER A 653 -2.99 16.18 -11.32
CA SER A 653 -4.09 16.12 -10.35
C SER A 653 -3.79 16.95 -9.10
N ASN A 654 -2.56 16.88 -8.58
CA ASN A 654 -2.10 17.68 -7.43
C ASN A 654 -2.09 19.18 -7.73
N LEU A 655 -1.62 19.55 -8.93
CA LEU A 655 -1.65 20.92 -9.41
C LEU A 655 -3.09 21.44 -9.49
N LEU A 656 -3.98 20.65 -10.09
CA LEU A 656 -5.40 21.01 -10.22
C LEU A 656 -6.07 21.17 -8.86
N LEU A 657 -5.84 20.24 -7.93
CA LEU A 657 -6.33 20.30 -6.55
C LEU A 657 -5.92 21.60 -5.86
N THR A 658 -4.64 21.94 -5.94
CA THR A 658 -4.08 23.17 -5.35
C THR A 658 -4.72 24.43 -5.97
N LEU A 659 -4.91 24.44 -7.29
CA LEU A 659 -5.55 25.56 -7.99
C LEU A 659 -7.05 25.70 -7.64
N VAL A 660 -7.76 24.60 -7.46
CA VAL A 660 -9.18 24.61 -7.05
C VAL A 660 -9.35 25.22 -5.66
N TYR A 661 -8.57 24.79 -4.66
CA TYR A 661 -8.65 25.37 -3.32
C TYR A 661 -8.18 26.84 -3.27
N THR A 662 -7.21 27.22 -4.09
CA THR A 662 -6.82 28.63 -4.26
C THR A 662 -7.98 29.46 -4.85
N SER A 663 -8.66 28.91 -5.86
CA SER A 663 -9.83 29.55 -6.49
C SER A 663 -11.01 29.65 -5.54
N PHE A 664 -11.16 28.67 -4.64
CA PHE A 664 -12.13 28.71 -3.54
C PHE A 664 -11.83 29.85 -2.56
N ALA A 665 -10.59 30.02 -2.13
CA ALA A 665 -10.20 31.15 -1.28
C ALA A 665 -10.54 32.49 -1.95
N TYR A 666 -10.26 32.62 -3.25
CA TYR A 666 -10.60 33.82 -4.02
C TYR A 666 -12.12 34.03 -4.13
N THR A 667 -12.90 32.98 -4.41
CA THR A 667 -14.36 33.07 -4.56
C THR A 667 -15.05 33.45 -3.25
N LEU A 668 -14.50 32.99 -2.12
CA LEU A 668 -15.00 33.26 -0.78
C LEU A 668 -14.90 34.75 -0.41
N LEU A 669 -13.71 35.34 -0.54
CA LEU A 669 -13.40 36.68 -0.01
C LEU A 669 -12.69 37.60 -0.98
N GLY A 670 -12.09 37.08 -2.06
CA GLY A 670 -11.17 37.81 -2.95
C GLY A 670 -11.81 39.05 -3.56
N ASN A 671 -12.98 38.90 -4.17
CA ASN A 671 -13.71 40.03 -4.77
C ASN A 671 -14.02 41.14 -3.76
N LYS A 672 -14.35 40.77 -2.51
CA LYS A 672 -14.67 41.73 -1.44
C LYS A 672 -13.44 42.43 -0.91
N LEU A 673 -12.34 41.70 -0.76
CA LEU A 673 -11.07 42.27 -0.31
C LEU A 673 -10.50 43.22 -1.37
N ILE A 674 -10.55 42.86 -2.65
CA ILE A 674 -10.14 43.76 -3.75
C ILE A 674 -10.97 45.04 -3.75
N TYR A 675 -12.29 44.94 -3.56
CA TYR A 675 -13.16 46.11 -3.44
C TYR A 675 -12.73 47.04 -2.30
N LEU A 676 -12.48 46.48 -1.11
CA LEU A 676 -12.05 47.23 0.08
C LEU A 676 -10.64 47.82 -0.04
N ILE A 677 -9.73 47.13 -0.72
CA ILE A 677 -8.39 47.64 -1.01
C ILE A 677 -8.47 48.84 -1.97
N ARG A 678 -9.37 48.79 -2.96
CA ARG A 678 -9.59 49.90 -3.92
C ARG A 678 -10.35 51.08 -3.31
N HIS A 679 -11.19 50.86 -2.29
CA HIS A 679 -12.02 51.88 -1.65
C HIS A 679 -11.72 51.97 -0.14
N PRO A 680 -10.50 52.36 0.27
CA PRO A 680 -10.10 52.38 1.68
C PRO A 680 -10.88 53.41 2.51
N GLU A 681 -11.43 54.45 1.87
CA GLU A 681 -12.20 55.52 2.55
C GLU A 681 -13.51 55.00 3.15
N GLU A 682 -14.19 54.06 2.49
CA GLU A 682 -15.43 53.41 2.99
C GLU A 682 -15.15 52.51 4.20
N ALA A 683 -13.95 51.91 4.26
CA ALA A 683 -13.52 51.10 5.39
C ALA A 683 -13.20 51.94 6.64
N ASN A 684 -12.79 53.20 6.47
CA ASN A 684 -12.41 54.09 7.56
C ASN A 684 -13.55 55.01 8.04
N THR A 685 -14.43 55.46 7.14
CA THR A 685 -15.56 56.36 7.47
C THR A 685 -16.61 55.71 8.38
N THR A 686 -16.71 54.38 8.39
CA THR A 686 -17.64 53.63 9.24
C THR A 686 -17.19 53.50 10.70
N ARG A 687 -15.97 53.92 11.06
CA ARG A 687 -15.50 53.90 12.45
C ARG A 687 -16.10 55.03 13.32
N ASN A 688 -16.52 56.13 12.69
CA ASN A 688 -17.02 57.33 13.37
C ASN A 688 -18.54 57.54 13.28
N LYS A 689 -19.28 56.68 12.55
CA LYS A 689 -20.75 56.66 12.52
C LYS A 689 -21.28 55.37 13.12
N ILE A 690 -21.11 55.20 14.43
CA ILE A 690 -21.76 54.13 15.21
C ILE A 690 -22.94 54.75 15.96
N THR A 691 -24.02 55.03 15.24
CA THR A 691 -25.35 55.16 15.84
C THR A 691 -26.35 54.60 14.83
N CYS A 692 -26.95 53.46 15.17
CA CYS A 692 -28.03 52.78 14.48
C CYS A 692 -27.89 52.64 12.95
N TYR A 693 -27.22 51.58 12.50
CA TYR A 693 -27.69 50.93 11.28
C TYR A 693 -28.98 50.20 11.62
N ASP A 694 -30.08 50.93 11.48
CA ASP A 694 -31.36 50.31 11.22
C ASP A 694 -31.21 49.53 9.90
N PHE A 695 -31.47 48.22 9.93
CA PHE A 695 -31.50 47.38 8.72
C PHE A 695 -32.72 47.72 7.83
N SER A 696 -33.32 48.90 7.99
CA SER A 696 -34.41 49.43 7.17
C SER A 696 -33.85 50.08 5.89
N SER A 697 -34.13 49.40 4.77
CA SER A 697 -34.26 49.86 3.37
C SER A 697 -33.18 50.71 2.68
N ASP A 698 -32.43 51.59 3.34
CA ASP A 698 -31.87 52.76 2.61
C ASP A 698 -30.36 52.73 2.33
N THR A 699 -29.65 51.68 2.72
CA THR A 699 -28.22 51.51 2.36
C THR A 699 -27.98 50.70 1.09
N PHE A 700 -29.05 50.35 0.35
CA PHE A 700 -28.98 49.43 -0.79
C PHE A 700 -29.00 50.09 -2.19
N GLN A 701 -28.85 51.42 -2.30
CA GLN A 701 -28.79 52.09 -3.60
C GLN A 701 -27.39 52.21 -4.23
N TYR A 702 -26.32 51.78 -3.56
CA TYR A 702 -24.95 52.04 -4.03
C TYR A 702 -24.20 50.82 -4.59
N VAL A 703 -24.85 49.93 -5.37
CA VAL A 703 -24.15 49.15 -6.42
C VAL A 703 -25.16 48.82 -7.52
N GLY A 704 -25.36 49.75 -8.46
CA GLY A 704 -26.25 49.53 -9.58
C GLY A 704 -26.51 50.78 -10.41
N ASN A 705 -25.47 51.45 -10.89
CA ASN A 705 -25.60 52.39 -12.00
C ASN A 705 -24.29 52.47 -12.78
N SER A 706 -24.07 51.49 -13.65
CA SER A 706 -23.14 51.60 -14.79
C SER A 706 -23.76 50.99 -16.04
N TYR A 707 -24.95 51.48 -16.42
CA TYR A 707 -25.42 51.48 -17.80
C TYR A 707 -26.25 52.74 -18.02
N THR A 708 -25.57 53.84 -18.34
CA THR A 708 -26.19 54.94 -19.08
C THR A 708 -26.59 54.40 -20.44
N PHE A 709 -27.84 53.97 -20.58
CA PHE A 709 -28.47 53.80 -21.88
C PHE A 709 -28.57 55.21 -22.48
N LYS A 710 -27.80 55.46 -23.55
CA LYS A 710 -27.92 56.64 -24.41
C LYS A 710 -29.34 56.66 -24.98
N GLY A 711 -30.25 57.33 -24.29
CA GLY A 711 -31.53 57.77 -24.83
C GLY A 711 -31.25 58.81 -25.90
N SER A 712 -31.43 58.39 -27.15
CA SER A 712 -31.41 59.19 -28.36
C SER A 712 -32.19 60.50 -28.18
N ASN A 713 -31.50 61.61 -28.43
CA ASN A 713 -32.11 62.90 -28.72
C ASN A 713 -33.03 62.73 -29.94
N ASN A 714 -34.33 62.95 -29.75
CA ASN A 714 -35.10 63.60 -30.79
C ASN A 714 -36.05 64.63 -30.17
N SER A 715 -35.90 65.82 -30.73
CA SER A 715 -36.57 67.06 -30.43
C SER A 715 -38.09 66.94 -30.46
N LYS A 716 -38.73 67.65 -29.52
CA LYS A 716 -39.86 68.52 -29.86
C LYS A 716 -40.09 69.56 -28.76
N PHE A 717 -39.70 70.78 -29.13
CA PHE A 717 -40.29 72.04 -28.70
C PHE A 717 -41.80 71.91 -28.51
N ASN A 718 -42.33 72.33 -27.35
CA ASN A 718 -43.38 73.34 -27.33
C ASN A 718 -43.55 73.97 -25.95
N SER A 719 -43.69 75.28 -26.01
CA SER A 719 -44.11 76.22 -24.98
C SER A 719 -45.43 75.84 -24.32
N ASP A 720 -45.59 76.08 -23.03
CA ASP A 720 -46.40 77.23 -22.60
C ASP A 720 -46.41 77.47 -21.08
N LYS A 721 -46.24 78.76 -20.76
CA LYS A 721 -46.95 79.56 -19.76
C LYS A 721 -47.13 79.09 -18.32
N SER A 722 -46.55 79.94 -17.46
CA SER A 722 -47.21 80.64 -16.33
C SER A 722 -47.48 79.77 -15.08
N ARG A 723 -47.43 80.25 -13.83
CA ARG A 723 -47.60 81.60 -13.29
C ARG A 723 -47.05 81.58 -11.85
N THR A 724 -46.19 82.54 -11.55
CA THR A 724 -46.13 83.38 -10.34
C THR A 724 -46.66 82.91 -8.97
N ASN A 725 -45.74 83.09 -8.00
CA ASN A 725 -45.84 83.94 -6.79
C ASN A 725 -46.41 83.42 -5.47
N LYS A 726 -45.56 83.67 -4.44
CA LYS A 726 -45.83 84.23 -3.09
C LYS A 726 -46.67 83.35 -2.16
N SER A 727 -46.46 83.30 -0.85
CA SER A 727 -45.81 84.16 0.16
C SER A 727 -45.62 83.26 1.40
N GLN A 728 -44.62 83.45 2.26
CA GLN A 728 -44.75 84.17 3.56
C GLN A 728 -45.99 83.74 4.38
N LEU A 729 -45.98 83.46 5.68
CA LEU A 729 -45.07 83.73 6.81
C LEU A 729 -45.85 83.23 8.05
N SER A 730 -45.17 82.82 9.13
CA SER A 730 -45.60 82.93 10.56
C SER A 730 -46.96 82.31 10.98
N SER A 731 -47.21 81.78 12.17
CA SER A 731 -46.55 81.76 13.47
C SER A 731 -47.50 81.05 14.43
N PHE A 732 -46.91 80.47 15.49
CA PHE A 732 -47.41 80.46 16.88
C PHE A 732 -48.51 79.47 17.32
N ASN A 733 -48.06 78.70 18.33
CA ASN A 733 -48.70 78.33 19.59
C ASN A 733 -49.94 77.44 19.64
N GLY A 734 -49.89 76.52 20.61
CA GLY A 734 -51.07 76.22 21.42
C GLY A 734 -51.23 74.75 21.80
N ASP A 735 -50.48 74.37 22.83
CA ASP A 735 -50.73 73.33 23.82
C ASP A 735 -52.10 72.61 23.90
N THR A 736 -51.96 71.29 24.02
CA THR A 736 -52.57 70.34 24.98
C THR A 736 -54.09 70.19 25.15
N ASN A 737 -54.45 68.89 25.08
CA ASN A 737 -55.41 68.16 25.92
C ASN A 737 -56.88 68.60 25.91
N SER A 738 -57.73 67.72 25.38
CA SER A 738 -58.53 66.76 26.17
C SER A 738 -59.81 66.36 25.42
N GLY A 739 -60.27 65.12 25.64
CA GLY A 739 -61.64 64.71 25.33
C GLY A 739 -61.77 63.62 24.26
N ILE A 740 -61.45 62.37 24.63
CA ILE A 740 -62.01 61.21 23.92
C ILE A 740 -63.35 60.90 24.57
N ASN A 741 -64.41 61.05 23.79
CA ASN A 741 -65.74 60.58 24.14
C ASN A 741 -66.38 59.90 22.92
N MET A 742 -66.97 58.74 23.20
CA MET A 742 -68.14 58.13 22.56
C MET A 742 -68.06 57.41 21.19
N SER A 743 -68.51 56.15 21.28
CA SER A 743 -69.68 55.58 20.58
C SER A 743 -69.47 54.77 19.27
N TYR A 744 -69.85 53.49 19.41
CA TYR A 744 -70.55 52.61 18.47
C TYR A 744 -71.21 53.28 17.25
N ASN A 745 -71.03 52.69 16.05
CA ASN A 745 -72.07 51.85 15.41
C ASN A 745 -71.60 51.20 14.09
N ASN A 746 -72.12 49.98 13.90
CA ASN A 746 -72.16 49.10 12.73
C ASN A 746 -73.11 49.68 11.63
N PRO A 747 -73.56 48.96 10.57
CA PRO A 747 -72.97 48.04 9.58
C PRO A 747 -73.24 48.50 8.11
N ASN A 748 -72.74 47.74 7.11
CA ASN A 748 -73.44 47.31 5.86
C ASN A 748 -72.41 46.87 4.79
N SER A 749 -72.33 45.59 4.44
CA SER A 749 -73.03 44.88 3.34
C SER A 749 -72.68 45.45 1.95
N SER A 750 -72.09 44.73 1.00
CA SER A 750 -72.67 43.62 0.21
C SER A 750 -71.53 42.91 -0.57
N ALA A 751 -71.39 41.58 -0.58
CA ALA A 751 -72.17 40.54 -1.27
C ALA A 751 -72.08 40.56 -2.81
N THR A 752 -71.37 39.58 -3.40
CA THR A 752 -71.81 38.69 -4.51
C THR A 752 -70.69 37.66 -4.82
N TYR A 753 -70.91 36.37 -4.53
CA TYR A 753 -71.38 35.30 -5.45
C TYR A 753 -70.36 34.98 -6.58
N LYS A 754 -69.99 33.72 -6.88
CA LYS A 754 -70.79 32.51 -7.03
C LYS A 754 -69.89 31.27 -7.13
N ASN A 755 -70.36 30.15 -6.56
CA ASN A 755 -70.56 28.81 -7.16
C ASN A 755 -69.43 28.18 -8.00
N SER A 756 -69.18 26.87 -8.02
CA SER A 756 -69.88 25.67 -7.52
C SER A 756 -69.08 24.50 -8.11
N ASN A 757 -68.77 23.45 -7.37
CA ASN A 757 -69.37 22.09 -7.45
C ASN A 757 -68.26 21.12 -7.88
N SER A 758 -68.25 19.83 -7.54
CA SER A 758 -69.02 19.00 -6.60
C SER A 758 -68.42 17.60 -6.69
N SER A 759 -68.49 16.83 -5.59
CA SER A 759 -68.64 15.36 -5.57
C SER A 759 -67.45 14.52 -6.09
N MET A 760 -67.20 13.27 -5.68
CA MET A 760 -67.99 12.30 -4.92
C MET A 760 -67.06 11.15 -4.43
N TYR A 761 -67.52 10.49 -3.37
CA TYR A 761 -67.03 9.28 -2.70
C TYR A 761 -66.63 8.08 -3.58
N SER A 762 -65.71 7.24 -3.08
CA SER A 762 -66.07 5.89 -2.56
C SER A 762 -64.87 5.12 -1.95
N LEU A 763 -65.17 4.40 -0.87
CA LEU A 763 -64.41 3.29 -0.27
C LEU A 763 -64.29 2.12 -1.28
N MET A 764 -63.44 1.09 -1.18
CA MET A 764 -63.04 0.26 -0.05
C MET A 764 -62.03 -0.80 -0.54
N ASN A 765 -61.10 -1.21 0.33
CA ASN A 765 -60.57 -2.57 0.56
C ASN A 765 -59.93 -3.48 -0.53
N LYS A 766 -58.88 -4.15 -0.02
CA LYS A 766 -58.37 -5.53 -0.26
C LYS A 766 -57.21 -5.77 -1.23
N ASN A 767 -56.20 -6.38 -0.59
CA ASN A 767 -55.37 -7.54 -0.99
C ASN A 767 -54.24 -7.38 -2.02
N TYR A 768 -53.09 -7.89 -1.57
CA TYR A 768 -52.05 -8.65 -2.29
C TYR A 768 -51.88 -8.39 -3.78
N GLU A 769 -50.68 -7.94 -4.17
CA GLU A 769 -49.82 -8.71 -5.09
C GLU A 769 -48.43 -8.08 -5.21
N ASN A 770 -47.41 -8.93 -5.18
CA ASN A 770 -46.06 -8.68 -5.68
C ASN A 770 -46.11 -8.19 -7.12
N PRO A 771 -45.13 -7.36 -7.54
CA PRO A 771 -44.49 -7.67 -8.81
C PRO A 771 -42.96 -7.52 -8.77
N ASN A 772 -42.30 -8.63 -9.08
CA ASN A 772 -41.02 -8.65 -9.77
C ASN A 772 -41.23 -8.15 -11.21
N VAL A 773 -40.61 -7.03 -11.60
CA VAL A 773 -40.25 -6.67 -13.00
C VAL A 773 -39.09 -5.67 -12.91
N THR A 774 -37.84 -6.16 -12.99
CA THR A 774 -36.90 -6.01 -14.13
C THR A 774 -36.80 -4.61 -14.75
N THR A 775 -35.67 -3.95 -14.50
CA THR A 775 -35.00 -3.11 -15.51
C THR A 775 -33.54 -3.49 -15.59
N SER A 776 -33.25 -4.23 -16.65
CA SER A 776 -31.96 -4.50 -17.26
C SER A 776 -31.29 -3.22 -17.75
N MET A 777 -30.03 -2.99 -17.36
CA MET A 777 -29.00 -2.37 -18.21
C MET A 777 -27.63 -2.64 -17.56
N PHE A 778 -27.03 -3.78 -17.87
CA PHE A 778 -25.57 -3.92 -17.84
C PHE A 778 -25.14 -4.76 -19.04
N GLY A 779 -24.36 -4.12 -19.91
CA GLY A 779 -23.81 -4.73 -21.11
C GLY A 779 -22.67 -5.68 -20.77
N ASN A 780 -22.78 -6.89 -21.31
CA ASN A 780 -21.75 -7.71 -21.93
C ASN A 780 -20.28 -7.32 -21.66
N ARG A 781 -19.62 -8.11 -20.82
CA ARG A 781 -18.31 -8.69 -21.14
C ARG A 781 -18.39 -10.20 -20.98
N GLN A 782 -17.97 -10.89 -22.04
CA GLN A 782 -18.09 -12.32 -22.25
C GLN A 782 -17.23 -13.10 -21.25
N ASN A 783 -17.88 -13.99 -20.50
CA ASN A 783 -17.25 -15.16 -19.90
C ASN A 783 -17.21 -16.27 -20.97
N ASN A 784 -16.02 -16.68 -21.39
CA ASN A 784 -15.85 -18.00 -22.02
C ASN A 784 -15.70 -19.03 -20.90
N LEU A 785 -16.84 -19.59 -20.50
CA LEU A 785 -16.93 -20.87 -19.81
C LEU A 785 -16.54 -21.97 -20.81
N PHE A 786 -15.43 -22.66 -20.55
CA PHE A 786 -15.15 -23.92 -21.22
C PHE A 786 -15.98 -25.04 -20.58
N ASN A 787 -16.57 -25.80 -21.48
CA ASN A 787 -17.53 -26.87 -21.27
C ASN A 787 -16.84 -28.08 -20.64
N ASN A 788 -17.34 -28.54 -19.50
CA ASN A 788 -17.07 -29.88 -18.97
C ASN A 788 -17.93 -30.89 -19.72
N ASN A 789 -17.30 -31.86 -20.38
CA ASN A 789 -17.64 -33.30 -20.30
C ASN A 789 -16.75 -34.14 -21.22
N SER A 790 -16.51 -35.38 -20.77
CA SER A 790 -15.67 -36.45 -21.36
C SER A 790 -14.16 -36.21 -21.24
N GLU A 791 -13.30 -37.13 -20.81
CA GLU A 791 -13.45 -38.58 -20.78
C GLU A 791 -12.47 -39.19 -19.77
N GLN A 792 -12.97 -40.24 -19.14
CA GLN A 792 -12.32 -41.12 -18.19
C GLN A 792 -11.37 -42.06 -18.94
N LYS A 793 -10.04 -41.83 -18.84
CA LYS A 793 -8.95 -42.81 -19.07
C LYS A 793 -7.61 -42.06 -19.00
N ASP A 794 -6.87 -42.20 -17.90
CA ASP A 794 -5.40 -42.08 -17.85
C ASP A 794 -4.90 -42.35 -16.42
N SER A 795 -5.26 -43.51 -15.86
CA SER A 795 -4.75 -43.98 -14.57
C SER A 795 -3.80 -45.18 -14.65
N ASP A 796 -3.44 -45.66 -15.85
CA ASP A 796 -2.72 -46.94 -15.99
C ASP A 796 -1.36 -46.87 -16.70
N PHE A 797 -0.81 -45.68 -17.00
CA PHE A 797 0.45 -45.58 -17.78
C PHE A 797 1.75 -45.38 -16.97
N TYR A 798 1.67 -45.16 -15.64
CA TYR A 798 2.87 -44.95 -14.80
C TYR A 798 3.28 -46.16 -13.93
N ARG A 799 2.71 -47.35 -14.16
CA ARG A 799 3.00 -48.55 -13.36
C ARG A 799 3.77 -49.65 -14.09
N SER A 800 4.22 -49.43 -15.34
CA SER A 800 4.82 -50.49 -16.18
C SER A 800 6.28 -50.29 -16.60
N GLN A 801 7.03 -49.35 -16.03
CA GLN A 801 8.49 -49.21 -16.31
C GLN A 801 9.43 -49.55 -15.14
N LEU A 802 8.92 -50.03 -14.01
CA LEU A 802 9.73 -50.44 -12.85
C LEU A 802 9.79 -51.96 -12.62
N ILE A 803 9.26 -52.76 -13.55
CA ILE A 803 9.38 -54.22 -13.54
C ILE A 803 9.78 -54.67 -14.96
N ASN A 804 11.05 -54.48 -15.33
CA ASN A 804 11.69 -55.23 -16.42
C ASN A 804 13.24 -55.24 -16.38
N ASN A 805 13.88 -54.81 -15.29
CA ASN A 805 15.33 -54.98 -15.08
C ASN A 805 15.64 -55.88 -13.88
N LEU A 806 14.96 -57.02 -13.81
CA LEU A 806 15.41 -58.21 -13.07
C LEU A 806 15.16 -59.45 -13.94
N LYS A 807 15.99 -59.60 -14.97
CA LYS A 807 16.45 -60.88 -15.52
C LYS A 807 17.75 -60.69 -16.28
#